data_AF-A0A8D8YR04-F1
#
_entry.id   AF-A0A8D8YR04-F1
#
_cell.length_a   1.000
_cell.length_b   1.000
_cell.length_c   1.000
_cell.angle_alpha   90.00
_cell.angle_beta   90.00
_cell.angle_gamma   90.00
#
_symmetry.space_group_name_H-M   'P 1'
#
loop_
_entity.id
_entity.type
_entity.pdbx_description
1 polymer ?
#
loop_
_entity_poly.entity_id
_entity_poly.type
_entity_poly.pdbx_seq_one_letter_code
_entity_poly.pdbx_strand_id
1 'polypeptide(L)'
;MFIYLSKKIAIPNNTKVNCLAWHQNQGWIAVGGDDGLLKVLKLDTGKESQSSVGGQSAAPASVNLAMNQTLQGHSGKVQAITWNEQYEKLTSSDESGLIIVWMLYKGAWCEEMINNRNKSVVKGMCWNDIGLKICIVYEDGAVIVGSVDGNRIWGKEFKKTSMLGVQWSSDSQNLLFSVKGGQVHLYDHEGNFMNKITIQNNLGANDLAEIAALRYYLKRTKGIRDTPTKSVGRPLVVAFTSGCIQFMRSYTDDKPVVVYANMSIGCCEWNEDGTVVAVAGTTKLQGESKPSNVIQFFSSKGEHIRSLKLPGTELSSCAWGPGSLRICLSIDSFIYFANIRPYYLWTYFAQTMVFSSNQGLLFWDTNNNICRIKSVPHVIDLASHNNLCAVLSHDEASSRLSLCTALSTSVDTRLIPLDAVFVRLNGQFAIIASRTSFVLCPYVPSQATFLSGVAQKKERFYHVDDTPAGVKHDSTYDTHQQREMRPTQDPICCITCSDRFLIVGRESGTLQRYVLPDVTLVQRNSSFLTCRPSYMALNCDSTKLGVIDGTGVFLLIDLQSGEVLSERRDVWGLAWAQDNPALIALSEKTRLYVLRDGEPEDPVISSAYICEFKDLEVKTILLDEIQQLSTEQDNTTTVGESNKNIANYCATFHAKALRDTRQLLDSVGLNEAFQFVELQPHPRLWKLLAEKSLERLSLNFAEQAMVKCEDYAGLQLVKTLRTLPEGDETMKQILVAQHEGRFQQAENYQLQADRRDLAIAMRQKIEDYSKVLNLLKIGRGASDAETSEIFENIGDKYAEQCLWTQAKEYYEKCHCYEKLLPVYTRLGDFESLESCARKLPDSSPLLKSLGQIFVQYGLCDEAVYAFHKAGQSSLAVEACVELNQWNLATEYAKKNNLMSQVGKLLEQYTQSLLQQGLRLEVVQLFKATEKKMNAAQQMIELAEEEESRGAKPLRLKRLYLLTALLVDESNDQTGLGVKAWHRAEAYHFLMLAQRQLLQEQPESALKSCLELRHYEDVLSPEQIYCLIALASIKSRAFGTASKAFMKLELISESYEKVVFNIFVKHPPEDSRSHVISCSNCRTELALWSHACSKCNTSWVTCVATGKPILNLVNAWRDLYLHIFLFR
;
A
#
# COMPACT_ATOMS: atom_id res chain seq x y z
N MET A 1 -4.25 -12.74 11.27
CA MET A 1 -5.71 -12.82 11.43
C MET A 1 -6.05 -13.86 12.49
N PHE A 2 -6.93 -13.54 13.44
CA PHE A 2 -7.47 -14.45 14.46
C PHE A 2 -8.97 -14.66 14.24
N ILE A 3 -9.51 -15.83 14.57
CA ILE A 3 -10.92 -16.17 14.35
C ILE A 3 -11.45 -17.07 15.48
N TYR A 4 -12.69 -16.83 15.90
CA TYR A 4 -13.36 -17.64 16.92
C TYR A 4 -14.88 -17.65 16.72
N LEU A 5 -15.53 -18.74 17.13
CA LEU A 5 -17.00 -18.82 17.14
C LEU A 5 -17.57 -17.89 18.21
N SER A 6 -18.50 -17.02 17.80
CA SER A 6 -19.07 -15.98 18.65
C SER A 6 -20.55 -16.19 18.97
N LYS A 7 -21.33 -16.74 18.03
CA LYS A 7 -22.78 -16.97 18.23
C LYS A 7 -23.28 -18.18 17.46
N LYS A 8 -24.37 -18.77 17.94
CA LYS A 8 -25.13 -19.84 17.30
C LYS A 8 -26.61 -19.46 17.29
N ILE A 9 -27.29 -19.64 16.16
CA ILE A 9 -28.75 -19.51 16.02
C ILE A 9 -29.30 -20.87 15.61
N ALA A 10 -30.32 -21.34 16.32
CA ALA A 10 -31.04 -22.58 16.00
C ALA A 10 -32.24 -22.28 15.10
N ILE A 11 -32.41 -23.07 14.06
CA ILE A 11 -33.61 -23.04 13.23
C ILE A 11 -34.70 -23.93 13.88
N PRO A 12 -35.95 -23.46 13.96
CA PRO A 12 -37.06 -24.25 14.49
C PRO A 12 -37.23 -25.60 13.80
N ASN A 13 -37.85 -26.56 14.49
CA ASN A 13 -38.15 -27.91 13.98
C ASN A 13 -36.93 -28.74 13.53
N ASN A 14 -35.71 -28.33 13.88
CA ASN A 14 -34.48 -28.92 13.38
C ASN A 14 -34.42 -28.98 11.84
N THR A 15 -35.08 -28.05 11.15
CA THR A 15 -35.04 -27.96 9.70
C THR A 15 -33.61 -27.68 9.25
N LYS A 16 -33.09 -28.51 8.34
CA LYS A 16 -31.73 -28.36 7.82
C LYS A 16 -31.62 -27.09 6.99
N VAL A 17 -30.51 -26.37 7.17
CA VAL A 17 -30.16 -25.19 6.39
C VAL A 17 -29.30 -25.62 5.20
N ASN A 18 -29.71 -25.24 3.99
CA ASN A 18 -29.06 -25.66 2.74
C ASN A 18 -28.23 -24.54 2.11
N CYS A 19 -28.66 -23.28 2.24
CA CYS A 19 -27.96 -22.14 1.67
C CYS A 19 -28.13 -20.88 2.53
N LEU A 20 -27.14 -20.00 2.48
CA LEU A 20 -27.21 -18.67 3.08
C LEU A 20 -26.48 -17.62 2.26
N ALA A 21 -26.96 -16.38 2.38
CA ALA A 21 -26.38 -15.22 1.73
C ALA A 21 -26.49 -14.01 2.66
N TRP A 22 -25.42 -13.21 2.75
CA TRP A 22 -25.36 -12.02 3.59
C TRP A 22 -25.22 -10.77 2.72
N HIS A 23 -26.14 -9.84 2.87
CA HIS A 23 -26.19 -8.57 2.16
C HIS A 23 -25.11 -7.62 2.72
N GLN A 24 -24.15 -7.17 1.89
CA GLN A 24 -23.01 -6.38 2.37
C GLN A 24 -23.40 -4.95 2.80
N ASN A 25 -24.27 -4.26 2.04
CA ASN A 25 -24.61 -2.86 2.39
C ASN A 25 -25.55 -2.70 3.62
N GLN A 26 -26.58 -3.54 3.75
CA GLN A 26 -27.61 -3.39 4.79
C GLN A 26 -27.53 -4.42 5.93
N GLY A 27 -26.68 -5.44 5.79
CA GLY A 27 -26.44 -6.45 6.83
C GLY A 27 -27.54 -7.51 7.00
N TRP A 28 -28.49 -7.61 6.06
CA TRP A 28 -29.51 -8.67 6.06
C TRP A 28 -28.91 -10.05 5.74
N ILE A 29 -29.40 -11.09 6.42
CA ILE A 29 -28.99 -12.48 6.20
C ILE A 29 -30.21 -13.25 5.70
N ALA A 30 -30.10 -13.84 4.52
CA ALA A 30 -31.11 -14.75 3.99
C ALA A 30 -30.67 -16.21 4.23
N VAL A 31 -31.63 -17.04 4.64
CA VAL A 31 -31.41 -18.42 5.07
C VAL A 31 -32.44 -19.31 4.38
N GLY A 32 -31.98 -20.26 3.58
CA GLY A 32 -32.80 -21.26 2.90
C GLY A 32 -32.58 -22.65 3.47
N GLY A 33 -33.64 -23.43 3.63
CA GLY A 33 -33.58 -24.80 4.17
C GLY A 33 -34.58 -25.75 3.56
N ASP A 34 -34.79 -26.87 4.25
CA ASP A 34 -35.79 -27.88 3.89
C ASP A 34 -37.23 -27.37 4.11
N ASP A 35 -38.20 -28.07 3.53
CA ASP A 35 -39.64 -27.83 3.71
C ASP A 35 -40.09 -26.38 3.43
N GLY A 36 -39.51 -25.74 2.40
CA GLY A 36 -39.84 -24.37 2.02
C GLY A 36 -39.30 -23.28 2.95
N LEU A 37 -38.42 -23.63 3.90
CA LEU A 37 -37.86 -22.65 4.83
C LEU A 37 -37.08 -21.56 4.07
N LEU A 38 -37.60 -20.33 4.13
CA LEU A 38 -36.89 -19.12 3.75
C LEU A 38 -37.08 -18.05 4.83
N LYS A 39 -35.96 -17.57 5.38
CA LYS A 39 -35.95 -16.52 6.41
C LYS A 39 -35.00 -15.39 6.06
N VAL A 40 -35.39 -14.17 6.42
CA VAL A 40 -34.53 -13.00 6.39
C VAL A 40 -34.34 -12.47 7.81
N LEU A 41 -33.09 -12.32 8.22
CA LEU A 41 -32.66 -11.96 9.56
C LEU A 41 -31.86 -10.67 9.52
N LYS A 42 -31.96 -9.83 10.56
CA LYS A 42 -31.08 -8.68 10.78
C LYS A 42 -30.49 -8.73 12.17
N LEU A 43 -29.18 -8.54 12.27
CA LEU A 43 -28.48 -8.46 13.55
C LEU A 43 -28.51 -7.01 14.05
N ASP A 44 -28.70 -6.83 15.35
CA ASP A 44 -28.56 -5.53 16.01
C ASP A 44 -27.08 -5.12 16.02
N THR A 45 -26.78 -3.96 15.45
CA THR A 45 -25.42 -3.42 15.37
C THR A 45 -25.12 -2.35 16.42
N GLY A 46 -26.04 -2.06 17.36
CA GLY A 46 -25.78 -1.19 18.52
C GLY A 46 -25.40 0.27 18.21
N LYS A 47 -25.42 0.69 16.94
CA LYS A 47 -25.00 2.04 16.51
C LYS A 47 -26.04 3.13 16.76
N GLU A 48 -27.28 2.80 17.14
CA GLU A 48 -28.38 3.78 17.23
C GLU A 48 -28.75 4.24 18.65
N SER A 49 -28.04 3.81 19.70
CA SER A 49 -28.35 4.26 21.06
C SER A 49 -27.11 4.38 21.95
N GLN A 50 -26.41 5.53 21.87
CA GLN A 50 -25.80 6.22 23.03
C GLN A 50 -25.10 7.52 22.61
N SER A 51 -25.83 8.63 22.69
CA SER A 51 -25.30 9.98 22.84
C SER A 51 -24.96 10.26 24.31
N SER A 52 -24.11 9.43 24.93
CA SER A 52 -23.58 9.69 26.27
C SER A 52 -22.08 10.00 26.18
N VAL A 53 -21.77 11.26 26.46
CA VAL A 53 -20.43 11.80 26.65
C VAL A 53 -19.70 11.00 27.74
N GLY A 54 -18.63 10.28 27.35
CA GLY A 54 -17.76 9.53 28.26
C GLY A 54 -17.31 8.22 27.64
N GLY A 55 -16.07 8.18 27.13
CA GLY A 55 -15.47 7.06 26.38
C GLY A 55 -15.23 5.77 27.18
N GLN A 56 -16.29 5.16 27.74
CA GLN A 56 -16.23 3.91 28.50
C GLN A 56 -16.93 2.72 27.81
N SER A 57 -17.47 2.87 26.61
CA SER A 57 -18.16 1.77 25.91
C SER A 57 -17.47 1.36 24.61
N ALA A 58 -16.28 0.75 24.73
CA ALA A 58 -15.67 -0.06 23.66
C ALA A 58 -16.26 -1.50 23.61
N ALA A 59 -17.55 -1.63 23.94
CA ALA A 59 -18.24 -2.92 23.95
C ALA A 59 -18.69 -3.27 22.51
N PRO A 60 -18.46 -4.49 22.01
CA PRO A 60 -19.12 -4.92 20.79
C PRO A 60 -20.63 -4.95 21.05
N ALA A 61 -21.41 -4.42 20.10
CA ALA A 61 -22.86 -4.53 20.12
C ALA A 61 -23.26 -5.97 20.47
N SER A 62 -23.98 -6.14 21.58
CA SER A 62 -24.61 -7.41 21.91
C SER A 62 -25.47 -7.79 20.73
N VAL A 63 -25.14 -8.91 20.07
CA VAL A 63 -25.82 -9.36 18.86
C VAL A 63 -27.19 -9.90 19.26
N ASN A 64 -28.16 -9.02 19.47
CA ASN A 64 -29.56 -9.39 19.52
C ASN A 64 -30.10 -9.46 18.08
N LEU A 65 -31.16 -10.23 17.90
CA LEU A 65 -31.80 -10.33 16.59
C LEU A 65 -32.74 -9.13 16.46
N ALA A 66 -32.37 -8.14 15.65
CA ALA A 66 -33.17 -6.94 15.44
C ALA A 66 -34.44 -7.26 14.62
N MET A 67 -34.32 -8.15 13.62
CA MET A 67 -35.46 -8.63 12.82
C MET A 67 -35.34 -10.10 12.45
N ASN A 68 -36.49 -10.77 12.33
CA ASN A 68 -36.65 -12.15 11.90
C ASN A 68 -37.96 -12.32 11.15
N GLN A 69 -37.91 -12.35 9.83
CA GLN A 69 -39.07 -12.54 8.97
C GLN A 69 -38.99 -13.90 8.27
N THR A 70 -40.09 -14.67 8.30
CA THR A 70 -40.25 -15.85 7.45
C THR A 70 -40.93 -15.42 6.15
N LEU A 71 -40.40 -15.86 5.01
CA LEU A 71 -40.96 -15.60 3.69
C LEU A 71 -41.69 -16.87 3.21
N GLN A 72 -42.95 -16.72 2.82
CA GLN A 72 -43.81 -17.83 2.39
C GLN A 72 -43.95 -17.82 0.87
N GLY A 73 -43.75 -18.97 0.23
CA GLY A 73 -43.92 -19.12 -1.23
C GLY A 73 -43.29 -20.40 -1.76
N HIS A 74 -42.19 -20.84 -1.17
CA HIS A 74 -41.56 -22.14 -1.48
C HIS A 74 -42.24 -23.28 -0.73
N SER A 75 -42.34 -24.44 -1.38
CA SER A 75 -42.83 -25.69 -0.78
C SER A 75 -41.78 -26.80 -0.75
N GLY A 76 -40.73 -26.69 -1.59
CA GLY A 76 -39.61 -27.62 -1.63
C GLY A 76 -38.35 -27.08 -0.94
N LYS A 77 -37.27 -27.84 -0.99
CA LYS A 77 -35.97 -27.43 -0.42
C LYS A 77 -35.42 -26.20 -1.13
N VAL A 78 -35.16 -25.12 -0.39
CA VAL A 78 -34.56 -23.89 -0.92
C VAL A 78 -33.04 -24.09 -1.05
N GLN A 79 -32.51 -24.02 -2.28
CA GLN A 79 -31.12 -24.43 -2.58
C GLN A 79 -30.22 -23.30 -3.07
N ALA A 80 -30.77 -22.21 -3.60
CA ALA A 80 -29.97 -21.06 -4.05
C ALA A 80 -30.62 -19.74 -3.66
N ILE A 81 -29.79 -18.83 -3.16
CA ILE A 81 -30.18 -17.49 -2.72
C ILE A 81 -29.09 -16.52 -3.17
N THR A 82 -29.47 -15.38 -3.74
CA THR A 82 -28.54 -14.29 -4.06
C THR A 82 -29.16 -12.92 -3.81
N TRP A 83 -28.34 -11.99 -3.35
CA TRP A 83 -28.72 -10.59 -3.19
C TRP A 83 -28.40 -9.80 -4.45
N ASN A 84 -29.24 -8.82 -4.77
CA ASN A 84 -28.93 -7.70 -5.64
C ASN A 84 -28.79 -6.46 -4.75
N GLU A 85 -27.56 -6.13 -4.39
CA GLU A 85 -27.29 -5.09 -3.38
C GLU A 85 -27.50 -3.66 -3.91
N GLN A 86 -27.47 -3.49 -5.24
CA GLN A 86 -27.68 -2.19 -5.89
C GLN A 86 -29.17 -1.80 -5.88
N TYR A 87 -30.04 -2.78 -6.14
CA TYR A 87 -31.48 -2.58 -6.24
C TYR A 87 -32.26 -3.13 -5.03
N GLU A 88 -31.55 -3.61 -4.01
CA GLU A 88 -32.12 -4.07 -2.73
C GLU A 88 -33.16 -5.19 -2.92
N LYS A 89 -32.84 -6.14 -3.81
CA LYS A 89 -33.68 -7.30 -4.10
C LYS A 89 -33.05 -8.60 -3.61
N LEU A 90 -33.88 -9.54 -3.19
CA LEU A 90 -33.48 -10.92 -2.87
C LEU A 90 -34.03 -11.84 -3.94
N THR A 91 -33.23 -12.81 -4.42
CA THR A 91 -33.72 -13.86 -5.32
C THR A 91 -33.48 -15.22 -4.67
N SER A 92 -34.52 -16.03 -4.56
CA SER A 92 -34.47 -17.39 -4.00
C SER A 92 -35.00 -18.43 -4.99
N SER A 93 -34.49 -19.66 -4.91
CA SER A 93 -35.02 -20.78 -5.69
C SER A 93 -35.05 -22.11 -4.92
N ASP A 94 -36.03 -22.95 -5.23
CA ASP A 94 -36.17 -24.29 -4.64
C ASP A 94 -35.85 -25.44 -5.61
N GLU A 95 -35.95 -26.67 -5.09
CA GLU A 95 -35.68 -27.92 -5.82
C GLU A 95 -36.66 -28.21 -6.98
N SER A 96 -37.82 -27.53 -7.04
CA SER A 96 -38.72 -27.62 -8.19
C SER A 96 -38.29 -26.71 -9.35
N GLY A 97 -37.38 -25.77 -9.09
CA GLY A 97 -37.01 -24.70 -10.01
C GLY A 97 -37.97 -23.51 -9.97
N LEU A 98 -38.76 -23.36 -8.89
CA LEU A 98 -39.49 -22.15 -8.58
C LEU A 98 -38.51 -21.08 -8.13
N ILE A 99 -38.58 -19.90 -8.73
CA ILE A 99 -37.78 -18.72 -8.39
C ILE A 99 -38.71 -17.61 -7.92
N ILE A 100 -38.37 -16.98 -6.80
CA ILE A 100 -39.10 -15.84 -6.26
C ILE A 100 -38.12 -14.68 -6.08
N VAL A 101 -38.51 -13.50 -6.57
CA VAL A 101 -37.83 -12.23 -6.33
C VAL A 101 -38.60 -11.47 -5.26
N TRP A 102 -37.89 -11.01 -4.24
CA TRP A 102 -38.43 -10.28 -3.11
C TRP A 102 -37.89 -8.85 -3.08
N MET A 103 -38.72 -7.93 -2.65
CA MET A 103 -38.39 -6.52 -2.45
C MET A 103 -38.76 -6.06 -1.05
N LEU A 104 -38.01 -5.09 -0.53
CA LEU A 104 -38.32 -4.46 0.76
C LEU A 104 -39.40 -3.38 0.55
N TYR A 105 -40.59 -3.58 1.09
CA TYR A 105 -41.70 -2.63 1.02
C TYR A 105 -42.22 -2.31 2.43
N LYS A 106 -42.21 -1.02 2.80
CA LYS A 106 -42.66 -0.53 4.13
C LYS A 106 -42.05 -1.30 5.31
N GLY A 107 -40.77 -1.67 5.20
CA GLY A 107 -40.03 -2.35 6.27
C GLY A 107 -40.22 -3.87 6.35
N ALA A 108 -40.97 -4.49 5.43
CA ALA A 108 -41.12 -5.93 5.33
C ALA A 108 -40.72 -6.42 3.92
N TRP A 109 -40.14 -7.61 3.85
CA TRP A 109 -39.83 -8.28 2.60
C TRP A 109 -41.09 -8.91 2.01
N CYS A 110 -41.42 -8.55 0.78
CA CYS A 110 -42.61 -9.03 0.06
C CYS A 110 -42.21 -9.60 -1.30
N GLU A 111 -43.03 -10.50 -1.82
CA GLU A 111 -42.91 -11.02 -3.18
C GLU A 111 -43.10 -9.89 -4.21
N GLU A 112 -42.22 -9.84 -5.20
CA GLU A 112 -42.32 -8.96 -6.37
C GLU A 112 -42.63 -9.74 -7.64
N MET A 113 -41.93 -10.86 -7.86
CA MET A 113 -42.04 -11.66 -9.07
C MET A 113 -41.82 -13.14 -8.78
N ILE A 114 -42.59 -13.99 -9.45
CA ILE A 114 -42.43 -15.45 -9.46
C ILE A 114 -42.12 -15.94 -10.88
N ASN A 115 -41.16 -16.85 -10.98
CA ASN A 115 -40.95 -17.65 -12.18
C ASN A 115 -40.96 -19.13 -11.81
N ASN A 116 -41.90 -19.89 -12.36
CA ASN A 116 -42.01 -21.30 -12.09
C ASN A 116 -41.75 -22.14 -13.35
N ARG A 117 -40.57 -22.78 -13.40
CA ARG A 117 -40.20 -23.66 -14.52
C ARG A 117 -40.65 -25.11 -14.32
N ASN A 118 -40.71 -25.61 -13.08
CA ASN A 118 -41.14 -26.98 -12.72
C ASN A 118 -40.54 -28.12 -13.58
N LYS A 119 -39.31 -27.96 -14.07
CA LYS A 119 -38.66 -28.91 -15.01
C LYS A 119 -37.29 -29.38 -14.54
N SER A 120 -36.52 -28.50 -13.92
CA SER A 120 -35.15 -28.78 -13.48
C SER A 120 -34.80 -27.85 -12.35
N VAL A 121 -33.87 -28.30 -11.50
CA VAL A 121 -33.31 -27.52 -10.39
C VAL A 121 -32.44 -26.38 -10.92
N VAL A 122 -32.50 -25.23 -10.24
CA VAL A 122 -31.55 -24.11 -10.45
C VAL A 122 -30.25 -24.42 -9.71
N LYS A 123 -29.12 -24.47 -10.43
CA LYS A 123 -27.79 -24.76 -9.86
C LYS A 123 -26.97 -23.52 -9.59
N GLY A 124 -27.31 -22.39 -10.22
CA GLY A 124 -26.63 -21.13 -9.97
C GLY A 124 -27.45 -19.93 -10.39
N MET A 125 -27.37 -18.87 -9.59
CA MET A 125 -27.92 -17.55 -9.88
C MET A 125 -26.84 -16.51 -9.56
N CYS A 126 -26.59 -15.59 -10.49
CA CYS A 126 -25.58 -14.56 -10.29
C CYS A 126 -26.02 -13.24 -10.93
N TRP A 127 -26.07 -12.18 -10.13
CA TRP A 127 -26.21 -10.82 -10.62
C TRP A 127 -24.86 -10.32 -11.15
N ASN A 128 -24.88 -9.50 -12.20
CA ASN A 128 -23.68 -8.82 -12.66
C ASN A 128 -23.28 -7.71 -11.67
N ASP A 129 -22.06 -7.16 -11.81
CA ASP A 129 -21.48 -6.20 -10.85
C ASP A 129 -22.38 -4.97 -10.60
N ILE A 130 -23.06 -4.49 -11.65
CA ILE A 130 -23.96 -3.33 -11.61
C ILE A 130 -25.38 -3.69 -11.12
N GLY A 131 -25.70 -4.98 -10.98
CA GLY A 131 -27.02 -5.45 -10.52
C GLY A 131 -28.16 -5.28 -11.54
N LEU A 132 -27.85 -4.97 -12.80
CA LEU A 132 -28.84 -4.77 -13.86
C LEU A 132 -29.29 -6.07 -14.53
N LYS A 133 -28.44 -7.10 -14.52
CA LYS A 133 -28.67 -8.39 -15.18
C LYS A 133 -28.46 -9.53 -14.20
N ILE A 134 -29.33 -10.53 -14.24
CA ILE A 134 -29.17 -11.81 -13.53
C ILE A 134 -29.00 -12.93 -14.55
N CYS A 135 -28.05 -13.83 -14.32
CA CYS A 135 -27.92 -15.09 -15.04
C CYS A 135 -28.38 -16.24 -14.13
N ILE A 136 -29.23 -17.10 -14.67
CA ILE A 136 -29.83 -18.25 -13.99
C ILE A 136 -29.48 -19.50 -14.81
N VAL A 137 -28.85 -20.48 -14.18
CA VAL A 137 -28.47 -21.75 -14.81
C VAL A 137 -29.17 -22.93 -14.15
N TYR A 138 -29.75 -23.79 -14.97
CA TYR A 138 -30.44 -25.01 -14.55
C TYR A 138 -29.58 -26.24 -14.79
N GLU A 139 -29.77 -27.27 -13.98
CA GLU A 139 -29.02 -28.54 -14.06
C GLU A 139 -29.12 -29.21 -15.44
N ASP A 140 -30.26 -29.09 -16.11
CA ASP A 140 -30.52 -29.64 -17.45
C ASP A 140 -29.87 -28.87 -18.62
N GLY A 141 -29.09 -27.83 -18.32
CA GLY A 141 -28.38 -27.04 -19.34
C GLY A 141 -29.16 -25.84 -19.87
N ALA A 142 -30.37 -25.57 -19.37
CA ALA A 142 -31.06 -24.33 -19.69
C ALA A 142 -30.42 -23.15 -18.95
N VAL A 143 -30.28 -22.02 -19.67
CA VAL A 143 -29.73 -20.77 -19.13
C VAL A 143 -30.63 -19.62 -19.52
N ILE A 144 -30.90 -18.72 -18.57
CA ILE A 144 -31.68 -17.52 -18.77
C ILE A 144 -30.87 -16.33 -18.25
N VAL A 145 -30.81 -15.27 -19.04
CA VAL A 145 -30.35 -13.95 -18.59
C VAL A 145 -31.53 -12.99 -18.61
N GLY A 146 -31.84 -12.40 -17.46
CA GLY A 146 -32.93 -11.44 -17.27
C GLY A 146 -32.43 -10.07 -16.78
N SER A 147 -33.25 -9.04 -16.94
CA SER A 147 -33.02 -7.71 -16.37
C SER A 147 -33.57 -7.62 -14.94
N VAL A 148 -33.15 -6.59 -14.21
CA VAL A 148 -33.65 -6.28 -12.85
C VAL A 148 -35.16 -6.00 -12.79
N ASP A 149 -35.75 -5.56 -13.90
CA ASP A 149 -37.18 -5.30 -14.06
C ASP A 149 -37.99 -6.56 -14.41
N GLY A 150 -37.34 -7.73 -14.53
CA GLY A 150 -37.98 -9.00 -14.87
C GLY A 150 -38.07 -9.32 -16.36
N ASN A 151 -37.50 -8.49 -17.24
CA ASN A 151 -37.50 -8.76 -18.68
C ASN A 151 -36.46 -9.83 -19.03
N ARG A 152 -36.83 -10.82 -19.84
CA ARG A 152 -35.88 -11.81 -20.36
C ARG A 152 -35.04 -11.18 -21.47
N ILE A 153 -33.72 -11.10 -21.26
CA ILE A 153 -32.76 -10.60 -22.26
C ILE A 153 -32.48 -11.70 -23.29
N TRP A 154 -32.11 -12.90 -22.83
CA TRP A 154 -32.03 -14.09 -23.68
C TRP A 154 -32.19 -15.37 -22.84
N GLY A 155 -32.40 -16.50 -23.51
CA GLY A 155 -32.22 -17.81 -22.87
C GLY A 155 -31.98 -18.90 -23.90
N LYS A 156 -31.06 -19.82 -23.59
CA LYS A 156 -30.57 -20.87 -24.47
C LYS A 156 -30.59 -22.21 -23.72
N GLU A 157 -30.75 -23.31 -24.45
CA GLU A 157 -30.63 -24.67 -23.90
C GLU A 157 -29.38 -25.35 -24.46
N PHE A 158 -28.41 -25.64 -23.58
CA PHE A 158 -27.17 -26.33 -23.93
C PHE A 158 -27.36 -27.85 -23.79
N LYS A 159 -27.72 -28.50 -24.89
CA LYS A 159 -28.00 -29.95 -24.93
C LYS A 159 -26.77 -30.76 -24.48
N LYS A 160 -27.00 -31.77 -23.63
CA LYS A 160 -25.99 -32.70 -23.08
C LYS A 160 -24.95 -32.07 -22.15
N THR A 161 -25.21 -30.89 -21.60
CA THR A 161 -24.31 -30.21 -20.66
C THR A 161 -25.01 -30.08 -19.31
N SER A 162 -24.50 -30.79 -18.28
CA SER A 162 -25.02 -30.65 -16.91
C SER A 162 -24.28 -29.51 -16.19
N MET A 163 -25.01 -28.46 -15.84
CA MET A 163 -24.44 -27.23 -15.27
C MET A 163 -24.36 -27.33 -13.75
N LEU A 164 -23.27 -26.83 -13.17
CA LEU A 164 -23.04 -26.81 -11.71
C LEU A 164 -23.13 -25.41 -11.10
N GLY A 165 -22.96 -24.35 -11.90
CA GLY A 165 -22.98 -22.98 -11.39
C GLY A 165 -22.50 -21.95 -12.40
N VAL A 166 -22.69 -20.66 -12.07
CA VAL A 166 -22.41 -19.50 -12.93
C VAL A 166 -21.72 -18.38 -12.16
N GLN A 167 -20.83 -17.65 -12.84
CA GLN A 167 -20.28 -16.37 -12.38
C GLN A 167 -20.16 -15.37 -13.54
N TRP A 168 -20.41 -14.09 -13.26
CA TRP A 168 -20.06 -13.00 -14.19
C TRP A 168 -18.59 -12.62 -14.04
N SER A 169 -17.98 -12.15 -15.13
CA SER A 169 -16.73 -11.38 -15.03
C SER A 169 -17.01 -9.98 -14.47
N SER A 170 -15.99 -9.37 -13.85
CA SER A 170 -16.11 -8.04 -13.21
C SER A 170 -16.55 -6.93 -14.17
N ASP A 171 -16.20 -7.01 -15.44
CA ASP A 171 -16.61 -6.08 -16.49
C ASP A 171 -18.03 -6.33 -17.03
N SER A 172 -18.74 -7.35 -16.52
CA SER A 172 -20.05 -7.81 -16.99
C SER A 172 -20.11 -8.22 -18.46
N GLN A 173 -18.98 -8.50 -19.11
CA GLN A 173 -18.91 -8.86 -20.53
C GLN A 173 -18.94 -10.37 -20.78
N ASN A 174 -18.56 -11.17 -19.80
CA ASN A 174 -18.41 -12.61 -19.94
C ASN A 174 -19.12 -13.37 -18.82
N LEU A 175 -19.49 -14.61 -19.14
CA LEU A 175 -20.14 -15.59 -18.27
C LEU A 175 -19.26 -16.82 -18.16
N LEU A 176 -18.98 -17.24 -16.93
CA LEU A 176 -18.27 -18.48 -16.65
C LEU A 176 -19.27 -19.52 -16.15
N PHE A 177 -19.34 -20.65 -16.84
CA PHE A 177 -20.18 -21.78 -16.46
C PHE A 177 -19.31 -22.95 -16.00
N SER A 178 -19.58 -23.44 -14.80
CA SER A 178 -19.02 -24.70 -14.32
C SER A 178 -19.89 -25.86 -14.77
N VAL A 179 -19.27 -26.90 -15.32
CA VAL A 179 -19.94 -28.05 -15.93
C VAL A 179 -19.51 -29.32 -15.21
N LYS A 180 -20.42 -30.30 -15.13
CA LYS A 180 -20.13 -31.63 -14.61
C LYS A 180 -18.94 -32.25 -15.34
N GLY A 181 -17.98 -32.79 -14.59
CA GLY A 181 -16.69 -33.27 -15.12
C GLY A 181 -15.54 -32.28 -14.97
N GLY A 182 -15.68 -31.25 -14.13
CA GLY A 182 -14.55 -30.42 -13.69
C GLY A 182 -14.12 -29.32 -14.67
N GLN A 183 -14.93 -29.06 -15.71
CA GLN A 183 -14.62 -28.05 -16.73
C GLN A 183 -15.31 -26.72 -16.43
N VAL A 184 -14.64 -25.62 -16.79
CA VAL A 184 -15.24 -24.28 -16.81
C VAL A 184 -15.25 -23.76 -18.24
N HIS A 185 -16.43 -23.37 -18.72
CA HIS A 185 -16.65 -22.84 -20.07
C HIS A 185 -16.90 -21.34 -19.99
N LEU A 186 -16.28 -20.59 -20.91
CA LEU A 186 -16.40 -19.15 -21.04
C LEU A 186 -17.37 -18.82 -22.18
N TYR A 187 -18.31 -17.93 -21.91
CA TYR A 187 -19.28 -17.40 -22.84
C TYR A 187 -19.25 -15.87 -22.81
N ASP A 188 -19.62 -15.23 -23.91
CA ASP A 188 -19.90 -13.79 -23.89
C ASP A 188 -21.25 -13.49 -23.20
N HIS A 189 -21.54 -12.21 -22.98
CA HIS A 189 -22.78 -11.75 -22.35
C HIS A 189 -24.05 -12.04 -23.18
N GLU A 190 -23.92 -12.46 -24.44
CA GLU A 190 -25.01 -12.90 -25.32
C GLU A 190 -25.19 -14.44 -25.31
N GLY A 191 -24.34 -15.16 -24.58
CA GLY A 191 -24.38 -16.60 -24.44
C GLY A 191 -23.79 -17.35 -25.63
N ASN A 192 -22.82 -16.76 -26.35
CA ASN A 192 -22.03 -17.45 -27.37
C ASN A 192 -20.78 -18.05 -26.72
N PHE A 193 -20.47 -19.30 -27.07
CA PHE A 193 -19.32 -20.01 -26.50
C PHE A 193 -18.01 -19.41 -27.02
N MET A 194 -17.08 -19.13 -26.13
CA MET A 194 -15.76 -18.57 -26.47
C MET A 194 -14.67 -19.62 -26.36
N ASN A 195 -14.40 -20.14 -25.15
CA ASN A 195 -13.35 -21.13 -24.92
C ASN A 195 -13.57 -21.89 -23.60
N LYS A 196 -12.79 -22.94 -23.35
CA LYS A 196 -12.66 -23.59 -22.04
C LYS A 196 -11.50 -22.98 -21.26
N ILE A 197 -11.70 -22.76 -19.98
CA ILE A 197 -10.65 -22.26 -19.08
C ILE A 197 -9.67 -23.39 -18.77
N THR A 198 -8.37 -23.08 -18.82
CA THR A 198 -7.30 -24.02 -18.49
C THR A 198 -7.33 -24.36 -17.00
N ILE A 199 -7.63 -25.61 -16.69
CA ILE A 199 -7.55 -26.16 -15.33
C ILE A 199 -6.27 -26.99 -15.21
N GLN A 200 -5.38 -26.60 -14.30
CA GLN A 200 -4.18 -27.34 -13.96
C GLN A 200 -4.50 -28.33 -12.84
N ASN A 201 -5.01 -29.52 -13.20
CA ASN A 201 -5.27 -30.57 -12.22
C ASN A 201 -4.21 -31.67 -12.37
N ASN A 202 -3.37 -31.87 -11.35
CA ASN A 202 -2.39 -32.96 -11.28
C ASN A 202 -3.00 -34.30 -10.83
N LEU A 203 -4.33 -34.38 -10.71
CA LEU A 203 -5.04 -35.63 -10.44
C LEU A 203 -4.89 -36.55 -11.66
N GLY A 204 -4.52 -37.82 -11.43
CA GLY A 204 -4.33 -38.79 -12.50
C GLY A 204 -5.56 -38.88 -13.42
N ALA A 205 -5.34 -39.20 -14.70
CA ALA A 205 -6.31 -39.09 -15.80
C ALA A 205 -7.68 -39.80 -15.60
N ASN A 206 -7.90 -40.53 -14.51
CA ASN A 206 -9.13 -41.26 -14.20
C ASN A 206 -10.00 -40.65 -13.08
N ASP A 207 -9.52 -39.66 -12.31
CA ASP A 207 -10.31 -39.02 -11.24
C ASP A 207 -10.76 -37.60 -11.64
N LEU A 208 -11.90 -37.51 -12.33
CA LEU A 208 -12.55 -36.22 -12.64
C LEU A 208 -13.19 -35.65 -11.36
N ALA A 209 -12.46 -34.82 -10.64
CA ALA A 209 -13.01 -34.09 -9.49
C ALA A 209 -14.07 -33.06 -9.92
N GLU A 210 -15.21 -33.04 -9.24
CA GLU A 210 -16.28 -32.06 -9.48
C GLU A 210 -15.91 -30.68 -8.93
N ILE A 211 -16.44 -29.61 -9.54
CA ILE A 211 -16.25 -28.24 -9.04
C ILE A 211 -17.23 -28.03 -7.89
N ALA A 212 -16.71 -27.77 -6.70
CA ALA A 212 -17.49 -27.41 -5.52
C ALA A 212 -17.96 -25.95 -5.57
N ALA A 213 -17.07 -25.05 -6.00
CA ALA A 213 -17.38 -23.63 -6.10
C ALA A 213 -16.56 -22.94 -7.18
N LEU A 214 -17.23 -22.07 -7.93
CA LEU A 214 -16.65 -21.12 -8.88
C LEU A 214 -16.96 -19.71 -8.35
N ARG A 215 -15.94 -18.89 -8.10
CA ARG A 215 -16.10 -17.54 -7.56
C ARG A 215 -15.22 -16.54 -8.28
N TYR A 216 -15.86 -15.52 -8.84
CA TYR A 216 -15.20 -14.35 -9.39
C TYR A 216 -15.43 -13.19 -8.40
N TYR A 217 -14.37 -12.50 -8.00
CA TYR A 217 -14.50 -11.33 -7.14
C TYR A 217 -15.18 -10.18 -7.89
N LEU A 218 -16.32 -9.72 -7.38
CA LEU A 218 -17.12 -8.59 -7.90
C LEU A 218 -17.14 -7.50 -6.82
N LYS A 219 -17.00 -6.23 -7.20
CA LYS A 219 -16.90 -5.12 -6.25
C LYS A 219 -18.31 -4.62 -5.92
N ARG A 220 -18.87 -5.07 -4.79
CA ARG A 220 -20.30 -4.90 -4.47
C ARG A 220 -20.67 -3.56 -3.80
N THR A 221 -19.72 -2.66 -3.54
CA THR A 221 -19.93 -1.42 -2.78
C THR A 221 -20.51 -0.26 -3.62
N LYS A 222 -21.52 0.44 -3.11
CA LYS A 222 -22.06 1.69 -3.68
C LYS A 222 -21.00 2.80 -3.68
N GLY A 223 -20.77 3.46 -4.82
CA GLY A 223 -20.17 4.81 -4.86
C GLY A 223 -18.65 4.92 -5.12
N ILE A 224 -17.89 3.83 -5.23
CA ILE A 224 -16.47 3.92 -5.60
C ILE A 224 -16.36 3.91 -7.14
N ARG A 225 -16.25 5.10 -7.75
CA ARG A 225 -15.88 5.22 -9.17
C ARG A 225 -14.46 4.69 -9.39
N ASP A 226 -14.31 3.84 -10.39
CA ASP A 226 -13.11 3.53 -11.18
C ASP A 226 -11.76 3.95 -10.60
N THR A 227 -11.33 3.30 -9.51
CA THR A 227 -9.90 3.02 -9.33
C THR A 227 -9.64 1.64 -9.93
N PRO A 228 -8.69 1.50 -10.87
CA PRO A 228 -8.41 0.21 -11.50
C PRO A 228 -8.07 -0.82 -10.42
N THR A 229 -8.61 -2.02 -10.59
CA THR A 229 -8.53 -3.26 -9.78
C THR A 229 -7.11 -3.78 -9.53
N LYS A 230 -6.14 -2.89 -9.27
CA LYS A 230 -4.74 -3.21 -9.00
C LYS A 230 -4.51 -3.92 -7.66
N SER A 231 -5.50 -3.97 -6.76
CA SER A 231 -5.33 -4.54 -5.41
C SER A 231 -5.49 -6.06 -5.34
N VAL A 232 -6.44 -6.65 -6.09
CA VAL A 232 -6.71 -8.09 -6.02
C VAL A 232 -5.88 -8.81 -7.08
N GLY A 233 -4.74 -9.36 -6.66
CA GLY A 233 -3.80 -10.03 -7.57
C GLY A 233 -4.39 -11.21 -8.34
N ARG A 234 -5.35 -11.97 -7.75
CA ARG A 234 -6.00 -13.14 -8.39
C ARG A 234 -7.50 -13.23 -8.02
N PRO A 235 -8.41 -12.58 -8.78
CA PRO A 235 -9.83 -12.46 -8.43
C PRO A 235 -10.68 -13.70 -8.74
N LEU A 236 -10.18 -14.66 -9.54
CA LEU A 236 -10.94 -15.84 -9.94
C LEU A 236 -10.45 -17.09 -9.20
N VAL A 237 -11.37 -17.80 -8.55
CA VAL A 237 -11.10 -19.05 -7.82
C VAL A 237 -12.00 -20.17 -8.31
N VAL A 238 -11.38 -21.31 -8.61
CA VAL A 238 -12.04 -22.58 -8.91
C VAL A 238 -11.65 -23.58 -7.82
N ALA A 239 -12.62 -23.99 -7.01
CA ALA A 239 -12.43 -24.97 -5.94
C ALA A 239 -13.11 -26.29 -6.30
N PHE A 240 -12.35 -27.38 -6.21
CA PHE A 240 -12.80 -28.74 -6.50
C PHE A 240 -13.17 -29.48 -5.22
N THR A 241 -14.14 -30.39 -5.29
CA THR A 241 -14.55 -31.23 -4.15
C THR A 241 -13.39 -32.09 -3.62
N SER A 242 -12.39 -32.37 -4.46
CA SER A 242 -11.16 -33.10 -4.09
C SER A 242 -10.22 -32.33 -3.14
N GLY A 243 -10.44 -31.03 -2.91
CA GLY A 243 -9.57 -30.18 -2.10
C GLY A 243 -8.55 -29.36 -2.90
N CYS A 244 -8.53 -29.51 -4.23
CA CYS A 244 -7.73 -28.67 -5.12
C CYS A 244 -8.39 -27.30 -5.31
N ILE A 245 -7.62 -26.22 -5.22
CA ILE A 245 -8.07 -24.84 -5.42
C ILE A 245 -7.14 -24.15 -6.40
N GLN A 246 -7.69 -23.57 -7.46
CA GLN A 246 -6.94 -22.83 -8.47
C GLN A 246 -7.28 -21.33 -8.40
N PHE A 247 -6.27 -20.51 -8.08
CA PHE A 247 -6.35 -19.05 -8.05
C PHE A 247 -5.80 -18.44 -9.35
N MET A 248 -6.58 -17.57 -10.00
CA MET A 248 -6.29 -17.04 -11.33
C MET A 248 -6.39 -15.51 -11.36
N ARG A 249 -5.47 -14.85 -12.10
CA ARG A 249 -5.46 -13.41 -12.36
C ARG A 249 -6.62 -12.97 -13.26
N SER A 250 -7.01 -13.84 -14.18
CA SER A 250 -8.13 -13.68 -15.10
C SER A 250 -8.53 -15.07 -15.61
N TYR A 251 -9.62 -15.14 -16.38
CA TYR A 251 -10.01 -16.35 -17.10
C TYR A 251 -9.02 -16.75 -18.22
N THR A 252 -7.99 -15.92 -18.50
CA THR A 252 -6.91 -16.17 -19.47
C THR A 252 -5.53 -16.39 -18.81
N ASP A 253 -5.49 -16.56 -17.48
CA ASP A 253 -4.23 -16.73 -16.74
C ASP A 253 -3.48 -18.01 -17.14
N ASP A 254 -2.27 -17.83 -17.66
CA ASP A 254 -1.37 -18.91 -18.07
C ASP A 254 -0.55 -19.48 -16.89
N LYS A 255 -0.49 -18.76 -15.76
CA LYS A 255 0.25 -19.12 -14.55
C LYS A 255 -0.64 -19.03 -13.30
N PRO A 256 -1.67 -19.89 -13.21
CA PRO A 256 -2.50 -19.96 -12.02
C PRO A 256 -1.71 -20.52 -10.82
N VAL A 257 -2.15 -20.19 -9.61
CA VAL A 257 -1.61 -20.78 -8.37
C VAL A 257 -2.56 -21.89 -7.93
N VAL A 258 -2.03 -23.10 -7.78
CA VAL A 258 -2.80 -24.28 -7.34
C VAL A 258 -2.41 -24.62 -5.90
N VAL A 259 -3.41 -24.80 -5.04
CA VAL A 259 -3.26 -25.08 -3.62
C VAL A 259 -4.12 -26.28 -3.25
N TYR A 260 -3.62 -27.15 -2.37
CA TYR A 260 -4.36 -28.29 -1.84
C TYR A 260 -4.74 -28.03 -0.38
N ALA A 261 -6.04 -27.98 -0.10
CA ALA A 261 -6.57 -27.66 1.23
C ALA A 261 -6.65 -28.88 2.18
N ASN A 262 -6.34 -30.09 1.69
CA ASN A 262 -6.42 -31.35 2.44
C ASN A 262 -7.79 -31.58 3.12
N MET A 263 -8.87 -31.22 2.41
CA MET A 263 -10.25 -31.42 2.85
C MET A 263 -11.18 -31.58 1.65
N SER A 264 -12.33 -32.21 1.85
CA SER A 264 -13.42 -32.24 0.87
C SER A 264 -14.14 -30.89 0.90
N ILE A 265 -13.98 -30.09 -0.14
CA ILE A 265 -14.53 -28.72 -0.19
C ILE A 265 -16.03 -28.77 -0.49
N GLY A 266 -16.83 -28.05 0.32
CA GLY A 266 -18.26 -27.86 0.10
C GLY A 266 -18.58 -26.49 -0.50
N CYS A 267 -17.94 -25.43 -0.02
CA CYS A 267 -18.16 -24.07 -0.52
C CYS A 267 -16.94 -23.17 -0.35
N CYS A 268 -16.90 -22.09 -1.13
CA CYS A 268 -15.97 -20.99 -0.88
C CYS A 268 -16.61 -19.63 -1.18
N GLU A 269 -16.16 -18.59 -0.49
CA GLU A 269 -16.59 -17.21 -0.70
C GLU A 269 -15.43 -16.22 -0.48
N TRP A 270 -15.41 -15.19 -1.32
CA TRP A 270 -14.54 -14.02 -1.15
C TRP A 270 -15.06 -13.13 -0.03
N ASN A 271 -14.15 -12.56 0.74
CA ASN A 271 -14.46 -11.43 1.61
C ASN A 271 -14.75 -10.16 0.79
N GLU A 272 -15.18 -9.09 1.44
CA GLU A 272 -15.72 -7.89 0.78
C GLU A 272 -14.69 -7.17 -0.11
N ASP A 273 -13.41 -7.14 0.30
CA ASP A 273 -12.33 -6.46 -0.41
C ASP A 273 -11.52 -7.37 -1.36
N GLY A 274 -11.86 -8.66 -1.42
CA GLY A 274 -11.21 -9.65 -2.30
C GLY A 274 -9.80 -10.03 -1.85
N THR A 275 -9.39 -9.71 -0.63
CA THR A 275 -8.06 -10.06 -0.10
C THR A 275 -7.98 -11.48 0.45
N VAL A 276 -9.12 -12.05 0.89
CA VAL A 276 -9.20 -13.36 1.55
C VAL A 276 -10.34 -14.21 1.00
N VAL A 277 -10.07 -15.49 0.76
CA VAL A 277 -11.07 -16.52 0.45
C VAL A 277 -11.30 -17.39 1.66
N ALA A 278 -12.54 -17.51 2.08
CA ALA A 278 -13.01 -18.53 3.00
C ALA A 278 -13.33 -19.81 2.21
N VAL A 279 -12.76 -20.94 2.60
CA VAL A 279 -13.02 -22.25 2.00
C VAL A 279 -13.48 -23.18 3.11
N ALA A 280 -14.68 -23.74 3.01
CA ALA A 280 -15.25 -24.60 4.03
C ALA A 280 -15.53 -26.00 3.50
N GLY A 281 -15.32 -27.00 4.34
CA GLY A 281 -15.41 -28.40 3.96
C GLY A 281 -15.26 -29.35 5.15
N THR A 282 -15.04 -30.62 4.84
CA THR A 282 -14.85 -31.69 5.83
C THR A 282 -13.49 -32.34 5.69
N THR A 283 -12.83 -32.62 6.81
CA THR A 283 -11.54 -33.32 6.84
C THR A 283 -11.46 -34.30 7.99
N LYS A 284 -10.67 -35.37 7.84
CA LYS A 284 -10.38 -36.32 8.93
C LYS A 284 -9.15 -35.84 9.68
N LEU A 285 -9.33 -35.33 10.89
CA LEU A 285 -8.24 -34.91 11.76
C LEU A 285 -7.57 -36.14 12.40
N GLN A 286 -6.26 -36.06 12.65
CA GLN A 286 -5.51 -37.14 13.30
C GLN A 286 -6.09 -37.44 14.69
N GLY A 287 -6.37 -38.71 14.97
CA GLY A 287 -6.95 -39.16 16.24
C GLY A 287 -8.48 -39.13 16.32
N GLU A 288 -9.18 -38.64 15.29
CA GLU A 288 -10.65 -38.63 15.25
C GLU A 288 -11.23 -39.73 14.34
N SER A 289 -12.26 -40.42 14.82
CA SER A 289 -12.94 -41.48 14.06
C SER A 289 -13.92 -40.96 13.02
N LYS A 290 -14.44 -39.73 13.21
CA LYS A 290 -15.39 -39.07 12.32
C LYS A 290 -14.75 -37.86 11.64
N PRO A 291 -15.12 -37.55 10.38
CA PRO A 291 -14.70 -36.32 9.74
C PRO A 291 -15.24 -35.11 10.51
N SER A 292 -14.44 -34.07 10.59
CA SER A 292 -14.74 -32.80 11.25
C SER A 292 -14.95 -31.71 10.21
N ASN A 293 -15.91 -30.82 10.45
CA ASN A 293 -16.10 -29.61 9.66
C ASN A 293 -14.94 -28.64 9.92
N VAL A 294 -14.40 -28.04 8.87
CA VAL A 294 -13.30 -27.07 8.96
C VAL A 294 -13.54 -25.95 7.95
N ILE A 295 -13.20 -24.73 8.35
CA ILE A 295 -13.04 -23.60 7.43
C ILE A 295 -11.58 -23.15 7.43
N GLN A 296 -11.03 -22.94 6.25
CA GLN A 296 -9.68 -22.44 6.00
C GLN A 296 -9.75 -21.12 5.25
N PHE A 297 -8.83 -20.22 5.57
CA PHE A 297 -8.72 -18.91 4.94
C PHE A 297 -7.43 -18.82 4.14
N PHE A 298 -7.53 -18.40 2.89
CA PHE A 298 -6.41 -18.22 1.99
C PHE A 298 -6.31 -16.78 1.52
N SER A 299 -5.11 -16.25 1.37
CA SER A 299 -4.90 -14.95 0.73
C SER A 299 -5.25 -15.01 -0.75
N SER A 300 -5.46 -13.85 -1.39
CA SER A 300 -5.62 -13.76 -2.85
C SER A 300 -4.40 -14.26 -3.64
N LYS A 301 -3.27 -14.54 -2.98
CA LYS A 301 -2.08 -15.16 -3.59
C LYS A 301 -2.06 -16.68 -3.45
N GLY A 302 -3.00 -17.29 -2.71
CA GLY A 302 -3.06 -18.72 -2.44
C GLY A 302 -2.32 -19.16 -1.16
N GLU A 303 -1.90 -18.22 -0.30
CA GLU A 303 -1.21 -18.55 0.94
C GLU A 303 -2.22 -18.89 2.06
N HIS A 304 -1.99 -19.98 2.80
CA HIS A 304 -2.84 -20.33 3.94
C HIS A 304 -2.64 -19.35 5.10
N ILE A 305 -3.74 -18.76 5.59
CA ILE A 305 -3.74 -17.77 6.67
C ILE A 305 -4.10 -18.43 8.00
N ARG A 306 -5.24 -19.12 8.07
CA ARG A 306 -5.77 -19.73 9.31
C ARG A 306 -6.80 -20.82 9.02
N SER A 307 -6.95 -21.75 9.96
CA SER A 307 -8.01 -22.75 9.97
C SER A 307 -8.82 -22.65 11.26
N LEU A 308 -10.12 -22.94 11.20
CA LEU A 308 -11.02 -23.05 12.35
C LEU A 308 -11.80 -24.36 12.24
N LYS A 309 -11.76 -25.17 13.31
CA LYS A 309 -12.61 -26.35 13.45
C LYS A 309 -14.02 -25.94 13.80
N LEU A 310 -15.00 -26.54 13.13
CA LEU A 310 -16.41 -26.24 13.25
C LEU A 310 -17.17 -27.43 13.85
N PRO A 311 -18.22 -27.20 14.67
CA PRO A 311 -19.06 -28.25 15.21
C PRO A 311 -19.99 -28.85 14.14
N GLY A 312 -20.81 -29.84 14.53
CA GLY A 312 -21.88 -30.40 13.69
C GLY A 312 -21.41 -31.48 12.71
N THR A 313 -22.34 -31.96 11.89
CA THR A 313 -22.11 -33.08 10.95
C THR A 313 -22.00 -32.65 9.50
N GLU A 314 -22.89 -31.80 9.02
CA GLU A 314 -22.99 -31.43 7.61
C GLU A 314 -22.93 -29.91 7.43
N LEU A 315 -21.80 -29.43 6.91
CA LEU A 315 -21.64 -28.05 6.47
C LEU A 315 -22.24 -27.85 5.08
N SER A 316 -23.09 -26.84 4.90
CA SER A 316 -23.77 -26.58 3.62
C SER A 316 -23.31 -25.31 2.92
N SER A 317 -23.06 -24.21 3.63
CA SER A 317 -22.61 -22.96 3.00
C SER A 317 -21.97 -21.98 4.00
N CYS A 318 -21.29 -20.96 3.48
CA CYS A 318 -20.72 -19.86 4.24
C CYS A 318 -20.97 -18.52 3.54
N ALA A 319 -21.09 -17.42 4.31
CA ALA A 319 -21.18 -16.07 3.75
C ALA A 319 -20.51 -15.04 4.65
N TRP A 320 -19.78 -14.10 4.05
CA TRP A 320 -19.11 -12.99 4.76
C TRP A 320 -20.10 -11.90 5.14
N GLY A 321 -19.94 -11.34 6.33
CA GLY A 321 -20.67 -10.15 6.74
C GLY A 321 -19.98 -8.84 6.34
N PRO A 322 -20.69 -7.71 6.46
CA PRO A 322 -20.15 -6.38 6.15
C PRO A 322 -18.87 -6.08 6.93
N GLY A 323 -17.91 -5.42 6.29
CA GLY A 323 -16.60 -5.07 6.81
C GLY A 323 -15.60 -6.23 6.91
N SER A 324 -15.96 -7.44 6.47
CA SER A 324 -15.12 -8.65 6.54
C SER A 324 -14.65 -9.04 7.97
N LEU A 325 -15.31 -8.53 9.01
CA LEU A 325 -15.00 -8.83 10.42
C LEU A 325 -15.80 -10.02 10.97
N ARG A 326 -16.73 -10.57 10.18
CA ARG A 326 -17.55 -11.72 10.56
C ARG A 326 -17.85 -12.60 9.36
N ILE A 327 -18.06 -13.88 9.65
CA ILE A 327 -18.54 -14.88 8.68
C ILE A 327 -19.63 -15.73 9.33
N CYS A 328 -20.68 -16.06 8.57
CA CYS A 328 -21.72 -16.98 8.98
C CYS A 328 -21.60 -18.32 8.22
N LEU A 329 -21.99 -19.39 8.90
CA LEU A 329 -21.83 -20.78 8.46
C LEU A 329 -23.12 -21.55 8.73
N SER A 330 -23.63 -22.27 7.74
CA SER A 330 -24.77 -23.16 7.92
C SER A 330 -24.28 -24.58 8.13
N ILE A 331 -24.64 -25.13 9.28
CA ILE A 331 -24.26 -26.49 9.67
C ILE A 331 -25.47 -27.15 10.30
N ASP A 332 -25.90 -28.27 9.72
CA ASP A 332 -27.12 -28.99 10.11
C ASP A 332 -28.34 -28.03 10.14
N SER A 333 -28.98 -27.87 11.30
CA SER A 333 -30.11 -26.95 11.55
C SER A 333 -29.69 -25.64 12.24
N PHE A 334 -28.41 -25.27 12.15
CA PHE A 334 -27.85 -24.12 12.87
C PHE A 334 -27.11 -23.14 11.95
N ILE A 335 -27.15 -21.87 12.34
CA ILE A 335 -26.31 -20.81 11.79
C ILE A 335 -25.27 -20.46 12.84
N TYR A 336 -24.01 -20.70 12.53
CA TYR A 336 -22.87 -20.30 13.36
C TYR A 336 -22.30 -18.99 12.85
N PHE A 337 -21.88 -18.12 13.77
CA PHE A 337 -21.14 -16.90 13.47
C PHE A 337 -19.73 -17.04 14.03
N ALA A 338 -18.74 -16.71 13.21
CA ALA A 338 -17.37 -16.54 13.64
C ALA A 338 -16.97 -15.07 13.48
N ASN A 339 -16.38 -14.51 14.54
CA ASN A 339 -15.79 -13.18 14.50
C ASN A 339 -14.34 -13.30 14.06
N ILE A 340 -13.91 -12.34 13.24
CA ILE A 340 -12.57 -12.28 12.67
C ILE A 340 -11.90 -11.01 13.20
N ARG A 341 -10.69 -11.17 13.72
CA ARG A 341 -9.79 -10.06 14.07
C ARG A 341 -8.68 -10.01 13.03
N PRO A 342 -8.66 -8.97 12.18
CA PRO A 342 -7.58 -8.76 11.24
C PRO A 342 -6.23 -8.65 11.95
N TYR A 343 -5.16 -8.90 11.22
CA TYR A 343 -3.83 -8.54 11.69
C TYR A 343 -3.43 -7.26 10.96
N TYR A 344 -3.35 -6.17 11.70
CA TYR A 344 -2.87 -4.90 11.18
C TYR A 344 -1.37 -4.77 11.42
N LEU A 345 -0.68 -4.08 10.50
CA LEU A 345 0.68 -3.63 10.72
C LEU A 345 0.63 -2.31 11.48
N TRP A 346 0.94 -2.34 12.76
CA TRP A 346 0.90 -1.17 13.63
C TRP A 346 1.84 -1.29 14.82
N THR A 347 2.16 -0.15 15.45
CA THR A 347 2.82 -0.09 16.75
C THR A 347 2.42 1.18 17.51
N TYR A 348 2.70 1.23 18.81
CA TYR A 348 2.45 2.38 19.67
C TYR A 348 3.70 2.75 20.44
N PHE A 349 4.05 4.03 20.48
CA PHE A 349 5.20 4.54 21.23
C PHE A 349 5.11 6.05 21.42
N ALA A 350 5.69 6.60 22.48
CA ALA A 350 5.71 8.05 22.73
C ALA A 350 4.34 8.73 22.51
N GLN A 351 3.25 8.07 22.96
CA GLN A 351 1.87 8.54 22.78
C GLN A 351 1.45 8.75 21.31
N THR A 352 2.09 8.01 20.40
CA THR A 352 1.87 8.05 18.97
C THR A 352 1.58 6.63 18.48
N MET A 353 0.45 6.49 17.82
CA MET A 353 0.08 5.28 17.10
C MET A 353 0.64 5.36 15.68
N VAL A 354 1.31 4.31 15.22
CA VAL A 354 1.75 4.15 13.84
C VAL A 354 1.00 2.99 13.22
N PHE A 355 0.32 3.23 12.10
CA PHE A 355 -0.52 2.23 11.43
C PHE A 355 -0.36 2.29 9.92
N SER A 356 -0.24 1.13 9.29
CA SER A 356 -0.19 1.01 7.84
C SER A 356 -1.60 1.05 7.24
N SER A 357 -1.92 2.14 6.53
CA SER A 357 -3.15 2.30 5.76
C SER A 357 -2.88 2.19 4.26
N ASN A 358 -3.95 2.24 3.45
CA ASN A 358 -3.84 2.26 1.98
C ASN A 358 -3.10 3.49 1.44
N GLN A 359 -3.04 4.58 2.21
CA GLN A 359 -2.40 5.85 1.84
C GLN A 359 -0.92 5.94 2.31
N GLY A 360 -0.45 4.98 3.12
CA GLY A 360 0.90 4.96 3.68
C GLY A 360 0.90 4.68 5.19
N LEU A 361 1.95 5.10 5.89
CA LEU A 361 2.05 4.99 7.36
C LEU A 361 1.43 6.23 8.02
N LEU A 362 0.33 6.04 8.74
CA LEU A 362 -0.31 7.05 9.58
C LEU A 362 0.39 7.11 10.95
N PHE A 363 0.95 8.27 11.29
CA PHE A 363 1.45 8.63 12.62
C PHE A 363 0.41 9.51 13.30
N TRP A 364 -0.32 8.95 14.27
CA TRP A 364 -1.34 9.65 15.03
C TRP A 364 -0.87 9.91 16.46
N ASP A 365 -0.60 11.17 16.78
CA ASP A 365 -0.38 11.63 18.15
C ASP A 365 -1.72 11.58 18.90
N THR A 366 -1.86 10.62 19.82
CA THR A 366 -3.12 10.39 20.53
C THR A 366 -3.40 11.42 21.61
N ASN A 367 -2.41 12.21 22.03
CA ASN A 367 -2.59 13.26 23.03
C ASN A 367 -3.09 14.55 22.40
N ASN A 368 -2.42 14.99 21.33
CA ASN A 368 -2.76 16.23 20.62
C ASN A 368 -3.75 16.01 19.48
N ASN A 369 -4.05 14.74 19.17
CA ASN A 369 -4.94 14.32 18.11
C ASN A 369 -4.50 14.82 16.72
N ILE A 370 -3.19 14.78 16.47
CA ILE A 370 -2.56 15.21 15.22
C ILE A 370 -2.18 13.98 14.40
N CYS A 371 -2.69 13.91 13.17
CA CYS A 371 -2.37 12.85 12.21
C CYS A 371 -1.34 13.34 11.19
N ARG A 372 -0.35 12.49 10.88
CA ARG A 372 0.65 12.73 9.83
C ARG A 372 0.77 11.47 8.98
N ILE A 373 0.82 11.61 7.66
CA ILE A 373 0.99 10.45 6.76
C ILE A 373 2.40 10.48 6.19
N LYS A 374 3.08 9.33 6.26
CA LYS A 374 4.38 9.09 5.64
C LYS A 374 4.22 8.02 4.58
N SER A 375 4.44 8.38 3.31
CA SER A 375 4.41 7.40 2.23
C SER A 375 5.66 6.51 2.30
N VAL A 376 5.45 5.22 2.54
CA VAL A 376 6.51 4.19 2.50
C VAL A 376 5.99 3.04 1.63
N PRO A 377 6.68 2.72 0.52
CA PRO A 377 6.28 1.60 -0.31
C PRO A 377 6.49 0.27 0.43
N HIS A 378 5.54 -0.64 0.29
CA HIS A 378 5.65 -2.05 0.71
C HIS A 378 6.20 -2.27 2.13
N VAL A 379 5.50 -1.74 3.13
CA VAL A 379 5.81 -1.99 4.55
C VAL A 379 5.63 -3.49 4.87
N ILE A 380 6.65 -4.08 5.49
CA ILE A 380 6.71 -5.51 5.84
C ILE A 380 6.35 -5.71 7.32
N ASP A 381 7.02 -4.98 8.22
CA ASP A 381 6.84 -5.09 9.68
C ASP A 381 7.17 -3.76 10.36
N LEU A 382 6.61 -3.57 11.57
CA LEU A 382 6.79 -2.40 12.41
C LEU A 382 7.18 -2.82 13.82
N ALA A 383 8.07 -2.08 14.45
CA ALA A 383 8.37 -2.24 15.87
C ALA A 383 8.72 -0.90 16.50
N SER A 384 8.49 -0.76 17.80
CA SER A 384 8.91 0.42 18.54
C SER A 384 9.67 0.05 19.81
N HIS A 385 10.54 0.97 20.22
CA HIS A 385 11.19 0.93 21.53
C HIS A 385 11.51 2.36 21.96
N ASN A 386 11.10 2.73 23.18
CA ASN A 386 11.20 4.08 23.70
C ASN A 386 10.57 5.13 22.76
N ASN A 387 11.39 6.00 22.19
CA ASN A 387 10.95 7.14 21.36
C ASN A 387 11.20 6.92 19.85
N LEU A 388 11.46 5.69 19.44
CA LEU A 388 11.74 5.35 18.04
C LEU A 388 10.83 4.22 17.56
N CYS A 389 10.48 4.30 16.28
CA CYS A 389 9.77 3.29 15.52
C CYS A 389 10.65 2.82 14.36
N ALA A 390 10.88 1.51 14.27
CA ALA A 390 11.46 0.86 13.12
C ALA A 390 10.39 0.53 12.09
N VAL A 391 10.62 0.99 10.87
CA VAL A 391 9.83 0.67 9.69
C VAL A 391 10.66 -0.23 8.79
N LEU A 392 10.24 -1.48 8.63
CA LEU A 392 10.82 -2.41 7.67
C LEU A 392 10.00 -2.38 6.37
N SER A 393 10.65 -2.17 5.24
CA SER A 393 10.03 -2.07 3.90
C SER A 393 10.79 -2.87 2.86
N HIS A 394 10.13 -3.26 1.78
CA HIS A 394 10.77 -3.93 0.64
C HIS A 394 11.20 -2.91 -0.42
N ASP A 395 12.43 -3.01 -0.92
CA ASP A 395 13.01 -2.12 -1.93
C ASP A 395 13.72 -2.92 -3.03
N GLU A 396 13.05 -3.09 -4.19
CA GLU A 396 13.43 -3.83 -5.43
C GLU A 396 14.08 -5.23 -5.26
N ALA A 397 15.22 -5.32 -4.56
CA ALA A 397 16.01 -6.52 -4.30
C ALA A 397 16.51 -6.67 -2.85
N SER A 398 16.22 -5.73 -1.94
CA SER A 398 16.69 -5.75 -0.54
C SER A 398 15.65 -5.20 0.43
N SER A 399 15.78 -5.52 1.72
CA SER A 399 14.92 -4.95 2.75
C SER A 399 15.51 -3.64 3.27
N ARG A 400 14.69 -2.61 3.43
CA ARG A 400 15.09 -1.30 3.96
C ARG A 400 14.51 -1.10 5.36
N LEU A 401 15.39 -0.82 6.32
CA LEU A 401 15.03 -0.40 7.67
C LEU A 401 15.12 1.13 7.77
N SER A 402 14.05 1.78 8.21
CA SER A 402 14.03 3.20 8.55
C SER A 402 13.63 3.40 10.01
N LEU A 403 14.47 4.06 10.80
CA LEU A 403 14.16 4.48 12.16
C LEU A 403 13.48 5.85 12.13
N CYS A 404 12.31 5.96 12.74
CA CYS A 404 11.47 7.16 12.71
C CYS A 404 11.15 7.64 14.13
N THR A 405 11.07 8.96 14.32
CA THR A 405 10.53 9.57 15.55
C THR A 405 9.00 9.58 15.53
N ALA A 406 8.38 9.93 16.67
CA ALA A 406 6.94 10.16 16.78
C ALA A 406 6.42 11.24 15.81
N LEU A 407 7.29 12.16 15.38
CA LEU A 407 6.99 13.21 14.41
C LEU A 407 7.15 12.76 12.95
N SER A 408 7.16 11.44 12.70
CA SER A 408 7.38 10.76 11.40
C SER A 408 8.72 11.04 10.71
N THR A 409 9.64 11.75 11.36
CA THR A 409 10.96 12.10 10.83
C THR A 409 11.88 10.88 10.82
N SER A 410 12.50 10.56 9.67
CA SER A 410 13.53 9.51 9.59
C SER A 410 14.82 9.98 10.26
N VAL A 411 15.30 9.23 11.24
CA VAL A 411 16.58 9.47 11.95
C VAL A 411 17.73 8.71 11.29
N ASP A 412 17.48 7.45 10.91
CA ASP A 412 18.47 6.57 10.28
C ASP A 412 17.74 5.70 9.24
N THR A 413 18.43 5.34 8.16
CA THR A 413 17.90 4.42 7.16
C THR A 413 19.03 3.55 6.61
N ARG A 414 18.81 2.24 6.61
CA ARG A 414 19.80 1.24 6.22
C ARG A 414 19.19 0.21 5.30
N LEU A 415 19.97 -0.20 4.29
CA LEU A 415 19.65 -1.34 3.45
C LEU A 415 20.22 -2.60 4.11
N ILE A 416 19.39 -3.63 4.19
CA ILE A 416 19.71 -4.89 4.83
C ILE A 416 19.79 -5.94 3.72
N PRO A 417 20.92 -6.65 3.58
CA PRO A 417 21.11 -7.72 2.60
C PRO A 417 20.42 -9.01 3.05
N LEU A 418 19.14 -8.93 3.40
CA LEU A 418 18.34 -10.04 3.90
C LEU A 418 16.92 -9.88 3.36
N ASP A 419 16.29 -10.99 2.94
CA ASP A 419 14.84 -11.01 2.69
C ASP A 419 14.10 -11.00 4.04
N ALA A 420 14.07 -9.82 4.65
CA ALA A 420 13.64 -9.64 6.02
C ALA A 420 12.11 -9.66 6.12
N VAL A 421 11.62 -10.39 7.12
CA VAL A 421 10.19 -10.54 7.41
C VAL A 421 9.83 -9.93 8.76
N PHE A 422 10.79 -9.82 9.68
CA PHE A 422 10.55 -9.38 11.06
C PHE A 422 11.55 -8.30 11.49
N VAL A 423 11.10 -7.33 12.29
CA VAL A 423 11.95 -6.35 12.97
C VAL A 423 11.56 -6.22 14.44
N ARG A 424 12.53 -6.18 15.35
CA ARG A 424 12.32 -5.83 16.77
C ARG A 424 13.41 -4.87 17.25
N LEU A 425 13.08 -4.04 18.22
CA LEU A 425 13.98 -3.04 18.79
C LEU A 425 14.20 -3.31 20.27
N ASN A 426 15.43 -3.11 20.73
CA ASN A 426 15.78 -2.97 22.15
C ASN A 426 16.69 -1.75 22.34
N GLY A 427 17.19 -1.50 23.54
CA GLY A 427 17.99 -0.31 23.84
C GLY A 427 19.33 -0.21 23.11
N GLN A 428 19.77 -1.25 22.39
CA GLN A 428 21.09 -1.31 21.74
C GLN A 428 21.07 -1.67 20.25
N PHE A 429 20.09 -2.47 19.81
CA PHE A 429 20.07 -3.08 18.48
C PHE A 429 18.68 -3.07 17.87
N ALA A 430 18.63 -2.85 16.56
CA ALA A 430 17.55 -3.30 15.71
C ALA A 430 17.86 -4.73 15.26
N ILE A 431 16.98 -5.66 15.60
CA ILE A 431 17.09 -7.07 15.28
C ILE A 431 16.17 -7.34 14.10
N ILE A 432 16.74 -7.71 12.96
CA ILE A 432 16.00 -8.00 11.73
C ILE A 432 16.16 -9.48 11.40
N ALA A 433 15.08 -10.16 11.03
CA ALA A 433 15.12 -11.58 10.72
C ALA A 433 14.39 -11.93 9.41
N SER A 434 14.96 -12.88 8.67
CA SER A 434 14.30 -13.62 7.60
C SER A 434 13.70 -14.90 8.15
N ARG A 435 13.30 -15.82 7.25
CA ARG A 435 12.91 -17.19 7.61
C ARG A 435 14.08 -18.08 8.03
N THR A 436 15.33 -17.72 7.72
CA THR A 436 16.51 -18.59 7.94
C THR A 436 17.56 -17.97 8.86
N SER A 437 17.64 -16.64 8.92
CA SER A 437 18.74 -15.92 9.57
C SER A 437 18.24 -14.66 10.24
N PHE A 438 19.05 -14.11 11.15
CA PHE A 438 18.80 -12.82 11.78
C PHE A 438 20.08 -11.98 11.90
N VAL A 439 19.92 -10.67 11.90
CA VAL A 439 20.99 -9.67 11.98
C VAL A 439 20.74 -8.70 13.12
N LEU A 440 21.81 -8.34 13.84
CA LEU A 440 21.82 -7.29 14.85
C LEU A 440 22.47 -6.03 14.27
N CYS A 441 21.66 -5.00 14.08
CA CYS A 441 22.07 -3.68 13.59
C CYS A 441 22.14 -2.71 14.77
N PRO A 442 23.33 -2.28 15.22
CA PRO A 442 23.45 -1.34 16.33
C PRO A 442 22.91 0.04 15.91
N TYR A 443 22.18 0.69 16.82
CA TYR A 443 21.70 2.06 16.62
C TYR A 443 21.85 2.87 17.92
N VAL A 444 21.78 4.20 17.80
CA VAL A 444 21.84 5.11 18.95
C VAL A 444 20.41 5.59 19.25
N PRO A 445 19.83 5.29 20.42
CA PRO A 445 18.44 5.64 20.73
C PRO A 445 18.16 7.13 20.98
N SER A 446 19.20 7.98 21.05
CA SER A 446 19.12 9.35 21.57
C SER A 446 19.66 10.39 20.58
N GLN A 447 18.95 11.51 20.43
CA GLN A 447 19.41 12.73 19.75
C GLN A 447 20.52 13.47 20.52
N ALA A 448 20.83 13.09 21.77
CA ALA A 448 21.74 13.83 22.65
C ALA A 448 23.23 13.43 22.53
N THR A 449 23.68 12.86 21.41
CA THR A 449 25.11 12.56 21.23
C THR A 449 25.59 12.73 19.79
N PHE A 450 25.47 13.95 19.27
CA PHE A 450 26.19 14.38 18.07
C PHE A 450 27.70 14.66 18.32
N LEU A 451 28.20 14.46 19.54
CA LEU A 451 29.55 14.88 19.95
C LEU A 451 30.55 13.76 20.26
N SER A 452 30.32 12.52 19.81
CA SER A 452 31.36 11.49 19.91
C SER A 452 31.44 10.70 18.61
N GLY A 453 32.60 10.77 17.94
CA GLY A 453 33.00 9.88 16.86
C GLY A 453 33.16 8.44 17.37
N VAL A 454 32.03 7.78 17.68
CA VAL A 454 31.99 6.38 18.06
C VAL A 454 32.07 5.56 16.79
N ALA A 455 33.15 4.79 16.66
CA ALA A 455 33.36 3.84 15.58
C ALA A 455 32.08 3.03 15.29
N GLN A 456 31.62 3.05 14.04
CA GLN A 456 30.49 2.25 13.59
C GLN A 456 30.75 0.78 13.95
N LYS A 457 30.04 0.26 14.96
CA LYS A 457 30.04 -1.17 15.26
C LYS A 457 29.41 -1.88 14.07
N LYS A 458 30.13 -2.83 13.47
CA LYS A 458 29.65 -3.63 12.34
C LYS A 458 28.42 -4.47 12.72
N GLU A 459 27.57 -4.68 11.74
CA GLU A 459 26.40 -5.56 11.83
C GLU A 459 26.82 -7.01 12.05
N ARG A 460 26.02 -7.78 12.78
CA ARG A 460 26.33 -9.17 13.13
C ARG A 460 25.25 -10.10 12.61
N PHE A 461 25.63 -11.03 11.74
CA PHE A 461 24.74 -11.99 11.08
C PHE A 461 24.84 -13.36 11.72
N TYR A 462 23.69 -14.00 11.93
CA TYR A 462 23.58 -15.34 12.50
C TYR A 462 22.56 -16.17 11.72
N HIS A 463 22.92 -17.42 11.42
CA HIS A 463 21.96 -18.38 10.89
C HIS A 463 21.23 -19.07 12.06
N VAL A 464 19.93 -19.34 11.92
CA VAL A 464 19.07 -19.81 13.03
C VAL A 464 19.46 -21.19 13.58
N ASP A 465 20.15 -21.99 12.78
CA ASP A 465 20.62 -23.33 13.16
C ASP A 465 21.98 -23.32 13.88
N ASP A 466 22.67 -22.19 13.88
CA ASP A 466 23.97 -22.04 14.52
C ASP A 466 23.82 -22.09 16.05
N THR A 467 24.89 -22.47 16.73
CA THR A 467 25.01 -22.47 18.20
C THR A 467 26.13 -21.51 18.61
N PRO A 468 25.92 -20.18 18.47
CA PRO A 468 26.93 -19.20 18.80
C PRO A 468 27.31 -19.27 20.28
N ALA A 469 28.62 -19.38 20.55
CA ALA A 469 29.20 -19.46 21.90
C ALA A 469 29.64 -18.08 22.46
N GLY A 470 29.29 -16.98 21.81
CA GLY A 470 29.61 -15.61 22.26
C GLY A 470 31.05 -15.16 22.00
N VAL A 471 31.86 -15.98 21.35
CA VAL A 471 33.22 -15.61 20.94
C VAL A 471 33.14 -14.68 19.72
N LYS A 472 33.76 -13.51 19.81
CA LYS A 472 33.92 -12.58 18.68
C LYS A 472 34.75 -13.26 17.59
N HIS A 473 34.10 -13.84 16.59
CA HIS A 473 34.79 -14.20 15.36
C HIS A 473 35.04 -12.90 14.58
N ASP A 474 36.26 -12.39 14.63
CA ASP A 474 36.81 -11.52 13.59
C ASP A 474 36.96 -12.37 12.31
N SER A 475 35.85 -12.74 11.69
CA SER A 475 35.88 -13.30 10.35
C SER A 475 35.92 -12.15 9.36
N THR A 476 37.10 -11.98 8.75
CA THR A 476 37.37 -11.27 7.51
C THR A 476 36.24 -11.47 6.47
N TYR A 477 36.01 -10.44 5.65
CA TYR A 477 34.93 -10.21 4.67
C TYR A 477 34.60 -11.33 3.64
N ASP A 478 35.20 -12.51 3.71
CA ASP A 478 35.04 -13.58 2.71
C ASP A 478 34.08 -14.68 3.20
N THR A 479 32.78 -14.48 2.94
CA THR A 479 31.68 -15.49 2.73
C THR A 479 30.27 -15.00 3.18
N HIS A 480 29.97 -13.70 3.07
CA HIS A 480 28.59 -13.22 3.30
C HIS A 480 27.56 -13.89 2.35
N GLN A 481 27.93 -14.09 1.08
CA GLN A 481 27.04 -14.71 0.08
C GLN A 481 26.76 -16.22 0.29
N GLN A 482 27.58 -16.94 1.07
CA GLN A 482 27.38 -18.39 1.29
C GLN A 482 26.53 -18.73 2.51
N ARG A 483 26.40 -17.82 3.49
CA ARG A 483 25.57 -18.04 4.70
C ARG A 483 24.11 -17.61 4.53
N GLU A 484 23.84 -16.63 3.67
CA GLU A 484 22.50 -16.08 3.41
C GLU A 484 21.51 -17.09 2.78
N MET A 485 22.03 -18.08 2.05
CA MET A 485 21.24 -19.01 1.23
C MET A 485 21.11 -20.42 1.80
N ARG A 486 21.59 -20.68 3.03
CA ARG A 486 21.43 -22.00 3.63
C ARG A 486 19.94 -22.24 3.94
N PRO A 487 19.30 -23.26 3.33
CA PRO A 487 17.93 -23.60 3.68
C PRO A 487 17.92 -24.22 5.08
N THR A 488 16.87 -23.93 5.85
CA THR A 488 16.58 -24.58 7.12
C THR A 488 15.34 -25.46 6.98
N GLN A 489 15.28 -26.55 7.74
CA GLN A 489 14.12 -27.45 7.80
C GLN A 489 13.02 -26.92 8.73
N ASP A 490 13.34 -25.92 9.55
CA ASP A 490 12.44 -25.40 10.58
C ASP A 490 12.54 -23.87 10.61
N PRO A 491 11.83 -23.13 9.75
CA PRO A 491 12.08 -21.70 9.60
C PRO A 491 11.63 -20.87 10.80
N ILE A 492 12.17 -19.65 10.90
CA ILE A 492 11.73 -18.62 11.85
C ILE A 492 10.29 -18.22 11.50
N CYS A 493 9.43 -18.17 12.52
CA CYS A 493 8.04 -17.73 12.38
C CYS A 493 7.65 -16.57 13.29
N CYS A 494 8.37 -16.34 14.38
CA CYS A 494 8.12 -15.24 15.31
C CYS A 494 9.40 -14.89 16.08
N ILE A 495 9.62 -13.60 16.40
CA ILE A 495 10.74 -13.14 17.24
C ILE A 495 10.27 -12.11 18.26
N THR A 496 10.93 -12.07 19.42
CA THR A 496 10.76 -11.03 20.45
C THR A 496 12.07 -10.78 21.17
N CYS A 497 12.26 -9.59 21.73
CA CYS A 497 13.51 -9.25 22.43
C CYS A 497 13.29 -8.33 23.63
N SER A 498 14.23 -8.40 24.56
CA SER A 498 14.49 -7.41 25.59
C SER A 498 15.95 -6.92 25.47
N ASP A 499 16.40 -6.09 26.40
CA ASP A 499 17.81 -5.70 26.47
C ASP A 499 18.74 -6.86 26.81
N ARG A 500 18.20 -7.93 27.43
CA ARG A 500 18.97 -9.09 27.89
C ARG A 500 18.87 -10.30 26.98
N PHE A 501 17.72 -10.51 26.34
CA PHE A 501 17.47 -11.73 25.57
C PHE A 501 16.83 -11.44 24.21
N LEU A 502 17.19 -12.26 23.23
CA LEU A 502 16.45 -12.46 21.99
C LEU A 502 15.81 -13.84 22.04
N ILE A 503 14.50 -13.93 21.79
CA ILE A 503 13.77 -15.20 21.68
C ILE A 503 13.30 -15.38 20.25
N VAL A 504 13.66 -16.52 19.67
CA VAL A 504 13.29 -16.92 18.31
C VAL A 504 12.38 -18.14 18.37
N GLY A 505 11.18 -18.00 17.79
CA GLY A 505 10.20 -19.06 17.65
C GLY A 505 10.27 -19.70 16.26
N ARG A 506 10.37 -21.02 16.23
CA ARG A 506 10.50 -21.85 15.02
C ARG A 506 9.14 -22.48 14.64
N GLU A 507 8.95 -22.83 13.37
CA GLU A 507 7.68 -23.44 12.90
C GLU A 507 7.35 -24.78 13.57
N SER A 508 8.35 -25.52 14.04
CA SER A 508 8.18 -26.74 14.83
C SER A 508 7.53 -26.51 16.20
N GLY A 509 7.43 -25.26 16.66
CA GLY A 509 7.10 -24.92 18.06
C GLY A 509 8.33 -24.76 18.95
N THR A 510 9.54 -24.96 18.43
CA THR A 510 10.78 -24.77 19.21
C THR A 510 11.03 -23.30 19.53
N LEU A 511 11.34 -22.99 20.79
CA LEU A 511 11.76 -21.68 21.26
C LEU A 511 13.27 -21.68 21.55
N GLN A 512 14.00 -20.73 20.96
CA GLN A 512 15.43 -20.52 21.16
C GLN A 512 15.68 -19.22 21.91
N ARG A 513 16.45 -19.26 23.02
CA ARG A 513 16.79 -18.09 23.84
C ARG A 513 18.27 -17.74 23.70
N TYR A 514 18.55 -16.56 23.18
CA TYR A 514 19.89 -15.98 23.02
C TYR A 514 20.10 -14.86 24.04
N VAL A 515 21.27 -14.78 24.68
CA VAL A 515 21.64 -13.65 25.55
C VAL A 515 22.28 -12.54 24.72
N LEU A 516 21.91 -11.29 24.99
CA LEU A 516 22.46 -10.09 24.36
C LEU A 516 23.46 -9.40 25.30
N PRO A 517 24.50 -8.73 24.78
CA PRO A 517 24.78 -8.44 23.37
C PRO A 517 25.60 -9.52 22.63
N ASP A 518 26.05 -10.56 23.33
CA ASP A 518 27.01 -11.54 22.79
C ASP A 518 26.38 -12.63 21.90
N VAL A 519 25.04 -12.69 21.87
CA VAL A 519 24.24 -13.66 21.10
C VAL A 519 24.62 -15.10 21.47
N THR A 520 24.82 -15.38 22.76
CA THR A 520 25.06 -16.76 23.22
C THR A 520 23.74 -17.52 23.28
N LEU A 521 23.65 -18.67 22.62
CA LEU A 521 22.47 -19.52 22.72
C LEU A 521 22.48 -20.26 24.07
N VAL A 522 21.51 -19.98 24.93
CA VAL A 522 21.43 -20.56 26.28
C VAL A 522 20.41 -21.69 26.38
N GLN A 523 19.34 -21.66 25.59
CA GLN A 523 18.26 -22.64 25.71
C GLN A 523 17.56 -22.93 24.37
N ARG A 524 17.23 -24.20 24.13
CA ARG A 524 16.33 -24.68 23.07
C ARG A 524 15.24 -25.53 23.70
N ASN A 525 14.00 -25.06 23.70
CA ASN A 525 12.87 -25.79 24.26
C ASN A 525 11.87 -26.14 23.16
N SER A 526 11.62 -27.43 22.98
CA SER A 526 10.62 -27.94 22.03
C SER A 526 9.37 -28.50 22.72
N SER A 527 9.29 -28.45 24.06
CA SER A 527 8.24 -29.08 24.85
C SER A 527 7.03 -28.20 25.14
N PHE A 528 7.15 -26.87 25.05
CA PHE A 528 6.08 -25.95 25.45
C PHE A 528 4.95 -25.85 24.45
N LEU A 529 5.25 -25.95 23.16
CA LEU A 529 4.30 -25.66 22.09
C LEU A 529 4.10 -26.90 21.23
N THR A 530 2.83 -27.18 20.92
CA THR A 530 2.43 -28.22 19.96
C THR A 530 2.21 -27.65 18.55
N CYS A 531 2.25 -26.32 18.41
CA CYS A 531 2.03 -25.57 17.17
C CYS A 531 2.98 -24.37 17.09
N ARG A 532 3.23 -23.85 15.89
CA ARG A 532 4.09 -22.68 15.68
C ARG A 532 3.62 -21.46 16.50
N PRO A 533 4.52 -20.72 17.18
CA PRO A 533 4.17 -19.46 17.83
C PRO A 533 3.77 -18.41 16.79
N SER A 534 2.73 -17.63 17.10
CA SER A 534 2.27 -16.52 16.27
C SER A 534 2.64 -15.15 16.85
N TYR A 535 2.65 -15.03 18.18
CA TYR A 535 3.03 -13.80 18.88
C TYR A 535 3.74 -14.14 20.20
N MET A 536 4.76 -13.36 20.55
CA MET A 536 5.54 -13.52 21.78
C MET A 536 5.91 -12.17 22.37
N ALA A 537 5.86 -12.05 23.70
CA ALA A 537 6.41 -10.88 24.40
C ALA A 537 7.02 -11.25 25.74
N LEU A 538 8.13 -10.60 26.06
CA LEU A 538 8.82 -10.68 27.35
C LEU A 538 8.27 -9.62 28.31
N ASN A 539 8.24 -9.94 29.60
CA ASN A 539 7.95 -8.96 30.63
C ASN A 539 9.15 -8.00 30.86
N CYS A 540 8.93 -6.93 31.62
CA CYS A 540 9.89 -5.84 31.76
C CYS A 540 11.24 -6.24 32.40
N ASP A 541 11.30 -7.31 33.20
CA ASP A 541 12.53 -7.83 33.80
C ASP A 541 13.11 -9.07 33.07
N SER A 542 12.45 -9.50 31.99
CA SER A 542 12.80 -10.66 31.17
C SER A 542 12.79 -12.01 31.90
N THR A 543 11.98 -12.15 32.96
CA THR A 543 11.82 -13.41 33.71
C THR A 543 10.67 -14.27 33.19
N LYS A 544 9.66 -13.69 32.53
CA LYS A 544 8.48 -14.40 32.03
C LYS A 544 8.26 -14.12 30.55
N LEU A 545 7.72 -15.11 29.85
CA LEU A 545 7.37 -15.07 28.44
C LEU A 545 5.88 -15.37 28.26
N GLY A 546 5.17 -14.46 27.59
CA GLY A 546 3.84 -14.73 27.07
C GLY A 546 3.93 -15.20 25.61
N VAL A 547 3.32 -16.33 25.29
CA VAL A 547 3.29 -16.88 23.92
C VAL A 547 1.86 -17.14 23.49
N ILE A 548 1.49 -16.74 22.27
CA ILE A 548 0.24 -17.13 21.61
C ILE A 548 0.58 -17.97 20.39
N ASP A 549 0.06 -19.19 20.32
CA ASP A 549 0.32 -20.11 19.21
C ASP A 549 -0.56 -19.82 17.96
N GLY A 550 -0.32 -20.57 16.88
CA GLY A 550 -1.10 -20.46 15.64
C GLY A 550 -2.57 -20.85 15.77
N THR A 551 -3.00 -21.49 16.86
CA THR A 551 -4.38 -21.90 17.12
C THR A 551 -5.14 -20.91 18.01
N GLY A 552 -4.44 -20.00 18.69
CA GLY A 552 -5.02 -19.05 19.65
C GLY A 552 -4.92 -19.48 21.11
N VAL A 553 -4.07 -20.47 21.42
CA VAL A 553 -3.73 -20.86 22.79
C VAL A 553 -2.62 -19.94 23.28
N PHE A 554 -2.86 -19.33 24.44
CA PHE A 554 -1.91 -18.53 25.18
C PHE A 554 -1.26 -19.36 26.29
N LEU A 555 0.06 -19.25 26.43
CA LEU A 555 0.85 -19.80 27.51
C LEU A 555 1.65 -18.70 28.20
N LEU A 556 1.60 -18.67 29.52
CA LEU A 556 2.47 -17.88 30.37
C LEU A 556 3.58 -18.78 30.91
N ILE A 557 4.83 -18.51 30.52
CA ILE A 557 5.98 -19.35 30.84
C ILE A 557 6.94 -18.57 31.74
N ASP A 558 7.36 -19.18 32.84
CA ASP A 558 8.48 -18.69 33.64
C ASP A 558 9.80 -19.18 33.02
N LEU A 559 10.68 -18.25 32.64
CA LEU A 559 11.94 -18.54 31.98
C LEU A 559 13.07 -18.95 32.94
N GLN A 560 12.86 -18.81 34.26
CA GLN A 560 13.79 -19.27 35.29
C GLN A 560 13.53 -20.73 35.65
N SER A 561 12.28 -21.05 36.01
CA SER A 561 11.87 -22.42 36.37
C SER A 561 11.60 -23.31 35.15
N GLY A 562 11.20 -22.72 34.03
CA GLY A 562 10.72 -23.47 32.86
C GLY A 562 9.30 -24.02 33.02
N GLU A 563 8.52 -23.50 33.98
CA GLU A 563 7.14 -23.92 34.23
C GLU A 563 6.12 -23.07 33.48
N VAL A 564 4.98 -23.68 33.13
CA VAL A 564 3.82 -22.98 32.57
C VAL A 564 2.93 -22.52 33.73
N LEU A 565 2.85 -21.21 33.94
CA LEU A 565 2.10 -20.58 35.02
C LEU A 565 0.60 -20.47 34.71
N SER A 566 0.22 -20.32 33.43
CA SER A 566 -1.17 -20.14 33.01
C SER A 566 -1.36 -20.55 31.55
N GLU A 567 -2.47 -21.22 31.24
CA GLU A 567 -2.89 -21.56 29.87
C GLU A 567 -4.30 -21.01 29.63
N ARG A 568 -4.50 -20.35 28.48
CA ARG A 568 -5.81 -19.83 28.06
C ARG A 568 -6.05 -20.08 26.58
N ARG A 569 -7.31 -20.11 26.16
CA ARG A 569 -7.71 -20.34 24.75
C ARG A 569 -8.42 -19.13 24.20
N ASP A 570 -8.45 -19.02 22.88
CA ASP A 570 -9.08 -17.94 22.14
C ASP A 570 -8.48 -16.55 22.43
N VAL A 571 -7.18 -16.51 22.77
CA VAL A 571 -6.41 -15.29 23.01
C VAL A 571 -5.78 -14.82 21.71
N TRP A 572 -5.84 -13.51 21.44
CA TRP A 572 -5.38 -12.91 20.19
C TRP A 572 -4.51 -11.67 20.35
N GLY A 573 -4.41 -11.14 21.55
CA GLY A 573 -3.54 -10.01 21.87
C GLY A 573 -3.04 -10.10 23.30
N LEU A 574 -1.84 -9.58 23.53
CA LEU A 574 -1.27 -9.43 24.86
C LEU A 574 -0.37 -8.19 24.94
N ALA A 575 -0.23 -7.64 26.13
CA ALA A 575 0.79 -6.64 26.46
C ALA A 575 1.21 -6.77 27.92
N TRP A 576 2.51 -6.82 28.17
CA TRP A 576 3.06 -6.77 29.52
C TRP A 576 2.99 -5.35 30.08
N ALA A 577 2.79 -5.23 31.40
CA ALA A 577 3.01 -3.96 32.07
C ALA A 577 4.49 -3.55 31.94
N GLN A 578 4.73 -2.31 31.55
CA GLN A 578 6.10 -1.79 31.38
C GLN A 578 6.82 -1.59 32.72
N ASP A 579 6.06 -1.40 33.79
CA ASP A 579 6.49 -1.00 35.13
C ASP A 579 6.30 -2.11 36.19
N ASN A 580 5.64 -3.22 35.86
CA ASN A 580 5.37 -4.31 36.80
C ASN A 580 5.52 -5.70 36.16
N PRO A 581 6.51 -6.53 36.57
CA PRO A 581 6.78 -7.82 35.95
C PRO A 581 5.73 -8.90 36.22
N ALA A 582 4.82 -8.67 37.18
CA ALA A 582 3.74 -9.60 37.52
C ALA A 582 2.47 -9.39 36.68
N LEU A 583 2.34 -8.25 35.99
CA LEU A 583 1.08 -7.84 35.35
C LEU A 583 1.14 -7.98 33.82
N ILE A 584 0.11 -8.62 33.26
CA ILE A 584 -0.08 -8.75 31.80
C ILE A 584 -1.54 -8.53 31.43
N ALA A 585 -1.80 -7.79 30.35
CA ALA A 585 -3.13 -7.63 29.78
C ALA A 585 -3.31 -8.59 28.60
N LEU A 586 -4.46 -9.26 28.49
CA LEU A 586 -4.81 -10.20 27.43
C LEU A 586 -6.15 -9.84 26.77
N SER A 587 -6.20 -9.95 25.45
CA SER A 587 -7.45 -9.91 24.69
C SER A 587 -7.89 -11.33 24.36
N GLU A 588 -8.97 -11.78 25.00
CA GLU A 588 -9.58 -13.11 24.84
C GLU A 588 -11.01 -12.94 24.29
N LYS A 589 -11.28 -13.43 23.08
CA LYS A 589 -12.55 -13.19 22.37
C LYS A 589 -12.92 -11.70 22.33
N THR A 590 -13.91 -11.29 23.12
CA THR A 590 -14.42 -9.91 23.26
C THR A 590 -14.22 -9.38 24.69
N ARG A 591 -13.21 -9.86 25.39
CA ARG A 591 -12.91 -9.49 26.77
C ARG A 591 -11.44 -9.14 26.90
N LEU A 592 -11.20 -8.09 27.69
CA LEU A 592 -9.89 -7.70 28.17
C LEU A 592 -9.73 -8.25 29.60
N TYR A 593 -8.68 -9.04 29.80
CA TYR A 593 -8.28 -9.55 31.11
C TYR A 593 -6.98 -8.87 31.52
N VAL A 594 -6.85 -8.54 32.81
CA VAL A 594 -5.55 -8.26 33.45
C VAL A 594 -5.23 -9.47 34.30
N LEU A 595 -4.03 -10.04 34.15
CA LEU A 595 -3.57 -11.15 34.96
C LEU A 595 -2.45 -10.66 35.88
N ARG A 596 -2.46 -11.12 37.12
CA ARG A 596 -1.40 -10.95 38.10
C ARG A 596 -0.81 -12.31 38.42
N ASP A 597 0.44 -12.54 38.03
CA ASP A 597 1.14 -13.80 38.23
C ASP A 597 0.38 -15.04 37.69
N GLY A 598 -0.36 -14.87 36.60
CA GLY A 598 -1.15 -15.93 35.96
C GLY A 598 -2.61 -15.98 36.40
N GLU A 599 -2.98 -15.28 37.48
CA GLU A 599 -4.35 -15.22 37.99
C GLU A 599 -5.13 -14.06 37.36
N PRO A 600 -6.29 -14.31 36.72
CA PRO A 600 -7.08 -13.29 36.05
C PRO A 600 -7.92 -12.44 37.01
N GLU A 601 -7.92 -11.12 36.79
CA GLU A 601 -8.88 -10.18 37.36
C GLU A 601 -10.23 -10.23 36.64
N ASP A 602 -11.23 -9.52 37.19
CA ASP A 602 -12.56 -9.39 36.58
C ASP A 602 -12.47 -8.76 35.18
N PRO A 603 -12.92 -9.49 34.13
CA PRO A 603 -12.75 -9.03 32.76
C PRO A 603 -13.64 -7.83 32.43
N VAL A 604 -13.16 -7.01 31.51
CA VAL A 604 -13.94 -5.93 30.90
C VAL A 604 -14.30 -6.31 29.47
N ILE A 605 -15.52 -6.00 29.04
CA ILE A 605 -15.92 -6.21 27.65
C ILE A 605 -15.15 -5.22 26.78
N SER A 606 -14.33 -5.73 25.87
CA SER A 606 -13.59 -4.91 24.92
C SER A 606 -13.21 -5.73 23.69
N SER A 607 -13.25 -5.08 22.55
CA SER A 607 -12.70 -5.59 21.28
C SER A 607 -11.50 -4.82 20.77
N ALA A 608 -10.99 -3.88 21.56
CA ALA A 608 -9.90 -3.00 21.18
C ALA A 608 -8.54 -3.70 21.27
N TYR A 609 -7.59 -3.24 20.45
CA TYR A 609 -6.21 -3.70 20.45
C TYR A 609 -5.47 -3.03 21.61
N ILE A 610 -4.65 -3.78 22.34
CA ILE A 610 -3.92 -3.25 23.51
C ILE A 610 -2.68 -2.48 23.02
N CYS A 611 -2.61 -1.19 23.33
CA CYS A 611 -1.51 -0.32 22.94
C CYS A 611 -0.37 -0.35 23.97
N GLU A 612 -0.75 -0.19 25.24
CA GLU A 612 0.18 0.02 26.33
C GLU A 612 -0.47 -0.44 27.63
N PHE A 613 0.33 -1.05 28.50
CA PHE A 613 -0.03 -1.28 29.89
C PHE A 613 1.06 -0.65 30.77
N LYS A 614 0.69 0.39 31.51
CA LYS A 614 1.59 1.14 32.38
C LYS A 614 0.78 1.82 33.47
N ASP A 615 1.35 2.03 34.65
CA ASP A 615 0.71 2.76 35.74
C ASP A 615 -0.65 2.17 36.14
N LEU A 616 -0.81 0.83 36.07
CA LEU A 616 -2.08 0.12 36.30
C LEU A 616 -3.21 0.51 35.32
N GLU A 617 -2.88 1.16 34.21
CA GLU A 617 -3.80 1.59 33.15
C GLU A 617 -3.49 0.85 31.84
N VAL A 618 -4.49 0.21 31.26
CA VAL A 618 -4.42 -0.46 29.96
C VAL A 618 -5.04 0.45 28.92
N LYS A 619 -4.22 1.00 28.03
CA LYS A 619 -4.68 1.79 26.88
C LYS A 619 -4.97 0.87 25.71
N THR A 620 -6.09 1.10 25.05
CA THR A 620 -6.53 0.31 23.90
C THR A 620 -7.06 1.18 22.78
N ILE A 621 -7.01 0.67 21.55
CA ILE A 621 -7.44 1.37 20.34
C ILE A 621 -8.32 0.50 19.44
N LEU A 622 -9.33 1.08 18.81
CA LEU A 622 -10.23 0.40 17.87
C LEU A 622 -9.72 0.51 16.42
N LEU A 623 -8.69 -0.28 16.07
CA LEU A 623 -8.10 -0.26 14.72
C LEU A 623 -9.08 -0.63 13.60
N ASP A 624 -10.03 -1.53 13.89
CA ASP A 624 -11.06 -1.95 12.95
C ASP A 624 -11.89 -0.73 12.45
N GLU A 625 -12.17 0.23 13.33
CA GLU A 625 -12.94 1.44 13.02
C GLU A 625 -12.08 2.50 12.33
N ILE A 626 -10.81 2.63 12.73
CA ILE A 626 -9.84 3.53 12.09
C ILE A 626 -9.58 3.12 10.63
N GLN A 627 -9.45 1.83 10.35
CA GLN A 627 -9.28 1.33 8.98
C GLN A 627 -10.47 1.70 8.09
N GLN A 628 -11.71 1.60 8.60
CA GLN A 628 -12.92 1.96 7.85
C GLN A 628 -12.92 3.46 7.49
N LEU A 629 -12.60 4.34 8.44
CA LEU A 629 -12.52 5.78 8.19
C LEU A 629 -11.47 6.14 7.13
N SER A 630 -10.31 5.47 7.15
CA SER A 630 -9.26 5.71 6.16
C SER A 630 -9.69 5.34 4.73
N THR A 631 -10.71 4.48 4.59
CA THR A 631 -11.22 4.03 3.29
C THR A 631 -12.34 4.96 2.77
N GLU A 632 -13.05 5.66 3.66
CA GLU A 632 -14.13 6.60 3.30
C GLU A 632 -13.61 8.00 2.93
N GLN A 633 -12.45 8.41 3.46
CA GLN A 633 -11.84 9.73 3.23
C GLN A 633 -11.32 10.00 1.81
N ASP A 634 -11.41 9.01 0.90
CA ASP A 634 -11.14 9.22 -0.53
C ASP A 634 -12.19 10.14 -1.20
N ASN A 635 -13.32 10.43 -0.52
CA ASN A 635 -14.37 11.33 -1.01
C ASN A 635 -14.50 12.57 -0.11
N THR A 636 -13.99 13.70 -0.59
CA THR A 636 -14.34 15.07 -0.18
C THR A 636 -14.08 15.46 1.28
N THR A 637 -12.89 16.00 1.60
CA THR A 637 -12.65 17.26 2.37
C THR A 637 -11.20 17.35 2.84
N THR A 638 -10.69 18.57 2.94
CA THR A 638 -9.44 18.91 3.62
C THR A 638 -9.39 18.30 5.03
N VAL A 639 -8.24 17.71 5.36
CA VAL A 639 -7.82 16.93 6.56
C VAL A 639 -8.14 17.55 7.95
N GLY A 640 -8.78 18.73 8.02
CA GLY A 640 -8.93 19.51 9.25
C GLY A 640 -10.12 19.14 10.15
N GLU A 641 -11.28 18.72 9.60
CA GLU A 641 -12.52 18.61 10.39
C GLU A 641 -12.82 17.20 10.95
N SER A 642 -12.26 16.14 10.35
CA SER A 642 -12.47 14.75 10.79
C SER A 642 -11.64 14.32 12.01
N ASN A 643 -10.59 15.06 12.37
CA ASN A 643 -9.70 14.70 13.48
C ASN A 643 -10.44 14.66 14.83
N LYS A 644 -11.48 15.48 15.05
CA LYS A 644 -12.20 15.55 16.35
C LYS A 644 -12.85 14.22 16.79
N ASN A 645 -13.13 13.30 15.87
CA ASN A 645 -13.77 12.02 16.20
C ASN A 645 -12.77 10.89 16.48
N ILE A 646 -11.50 11.00 16.08
CA ILE A 646 -10.56 9.87 16.16
C ILE A 646 -10.19 9.56 17.63
N ALA A 647 -10.13 10.59 18.48
CA ALA A 647 -9.87 10.43 19.92
C ALA A 647 -10.88 9.51 20.63
N ASN A 648 -12.10 9.36 20.11
CA ASN A 648 -13.12 8.48 20.68
C ASN A 648 -12.81 6.99 20.47
N TYR A 649 -11.86 6.65 19.59
CA TYR A 649 -11.43 5.26 19.33
C TYR A 649 -10.35 4.77 20.29
N CYS A 650 -9.88 5.62 21.20
CA CYS A 650 -8.98 5.26 22.29
C CYS A 650 -9.78 5.10 23.58
N ALA A 651 -9.53 4.01 24.30
CA ALA A 651 -10.10 3.75 25.61
C ALA A 651 -9.00 3.40 26.62
N THR A 652 -9.21 3.78 27.88
CA THR A 652 -8.31 3.41 28.99
C THR A 652 -9.08 2.60 30.01
N PHE A 653 -8.58 1.42 30.32
CA PHE A 653 -9.13 0.53 31.34
C PHE A 653 -8.21 0.50 32.55
N HIS A 654 -8.79 0.45 33.75
CA HIS A 654 -8.02 0.45 35.00
C HIS A 654 -7.96 -0.96 35.58
N ALA A 655 -6.78 -1.40 35.98
CA ALA A 655 -6.61 -2.63 36.76
C ALA A 655 -7.39 -2.55 38.08
N LYS A 656 -7.76 -3.71 38.65
CA LYS A 656 -8.58 -3.81 39.86
C LYS A 656 -8.04 -2.97 41.02
N ALA A 657 -6.73 -3.04 41.30
CA ALA A 657 -6.12 -2.27 42.38
C ALA A 657 -6.34 -0.74 42.25
N LEU A 658 -6.32 -0.20 41.02
CA LEU A 658 -6.56 1.21 40.78
C LEU A 658 -8.05 1.58 40.91
N ARG A 659 -8.96 0.70 40.47
CA ARG A 659 -10.41 0.87 40.64
C ARG A 659 -10.82 0.86 42.11
N ASP A 660 -10.34 -0.14 42.86
CA ASP A 660 -10.63 -0.31 44.27
C ASP A 660 -10.10 0.87 45.09
N THR A 661 -8.87 1.33 44.81
CA THR A 661 -8.28 2.51 45.48
C THR A 661 -9.10 3.78 45.21
N ARG A 662 -9.54 4.02 43.96
CA ARG A 662 -10.42 5.17 43.66
C ARG A 662 -11.74 5.10 44.42
N GLN A 663 -12.36 3.92 44.44
CA GLN A 663 -13.61 3.72 45.17
C GLN A 663 -13.44 3.96 46.67
N LEU A 664 -12.36 3.48 47.28
CA LEU A 664 -12.04 3.73 48.70
C LEU A 664 -11.85 5.22 48.98
N LEU A 665 -11.13 5.94 48.12
CA LEU A 665 -10.90 7.38 48.26
C LEU A 665 -12.20 8.18 48.16
N ASP A 666 -13.09 7.82 47.25
CA ASP A 666 -14.34 8.55 47.02
C ASP A 666 -15.43 8.23 48.05
N SER A 667 -15.53 6.98 48.52
CA SER A 667 -16.67 6.51 49.32
C SER A 667 -16.38 6.15 50.79
N VAL A 668 -15.12 5.86 51.15
CA VAL A 668 -14.78 5.38 52.50
C VAL A 668 -13.94 6.41 53.24
N GLY A 669 -12.74 6.72 52.77
CA GLY A 669 -11.81 7.58 53.50
C GLY A 669 -10.35 7.42 53.10
N LEU A 670 -9.51 8.38 53.55
CA LEU A 670 -8.07 8.36 53.28
C LEU A 670 -7.34 7.25 54.08
N ASN A 671 -7.82 6.89 55.27
CA ASN A 671 -7.18 5.88 56.13
C ASN A 671 -7.25 4.48 55.52
N GLU A 672 -8.42 4.07 55.07
CA GLU A 672 -8.66 2.76 54.47
C GLU A 672 -7.96 2.66 53.11
N ALA A 673 -7.97 3.75 52.33
CA ALA A 673 -7.20 3.84 51.10
C ALA A 673 -5.69 3.71 51.37
N PHE A 674 -5.15 4.37 52.40
CA PHE A 674 -3.74 4.24 52.79
C PHE A 674 -3.37 2.79 53.14
N GLN A 675 -4.17 2.13 53.99
CA GLN A 675 -3.94 0.73 54.38
C GLN A 675 -3.99 -0.21 53.15
N PHE A 676 -4.92 0.01 52.23
CA PHE A 676 -5.01 -0.77 51.00
C PHE A 676 -3.77 -0.61 50.11
N VAL A 677 -3.32 0.63 49.90
CA VAL A 677 -2.13 0.92 49.08
C VAL A 677 -0.86 0.41 49.74
N GLU A 678 -0.78 0.38 51.07
CA GLU A 678 0.35 -0.20 51.80
C GLU A 678 0.44 -1.73 51.61
N LEU A 679 -0.69 -2.42 51.53
CA LEU A 679 -0.75 -3.86 51.24
C LEU A 679 -0.43 -4.19 49.78
N GLN A 680 -0.76 -3.29 48.85
CA GLN A 680 -0.48 -3.44 47.41
C GLN A 680 0.28 -2.23 46.87
N PRO A 681 1.57 -2.08 47.21
CA PRO A 681 2.31 -0.87 46.89
C PRO A 681 2.55 -0.74 45.38
N HIS A 682 2.21 0.43 44.83
CA HIS A 682 2.49 0.80 43.45
C HIS A 682 2.66 2.32 43.34
N PRO A 683 3.64 2.84 42.57
CA PRO A 683 3.88 4.28 42.45
C PRO A 683 2.62 5.06 42.05
N ARG A 684 1.85 4.56 41.08
CA ARG A 684 0.57 5.17 40.68
C ARG A 684 -0.45 5.29 41.81
N LEU A 685 -0.56 4.28 42.67
CA LEU A 685 -1.53 4.27 43.77
C LEU A 685 -1.12 5.25 44.87
N TRP A 686 0.17 5.30 45.21
CA TRP A 686 0.71 6.30 46.13
C TRP A 686 0.53 7.72 45.59
N LYS A 687 0.73 7.93 44.28
CA LYS A 687 0.50 9.22 43.63
C LYS A 687 -0.97 9.63 43.70
N LEU A 688 -1.89 8.72 43.41
CA LEU A 688 -3.32 8.97 43.52
C LEU A 688 -3.75 9.32 44.97
N LEU A 689 -3.19 8.60 45.95
CA LEU A 689 -3.41 8.90 47.37
C LEU A 689 -2.84 10.28 47.75
N ALA A 690 -1.66 10.65 47.25
CA ALA A 690 -1.05 11.95 47.46
C ALA A 690 -1.89 13.09 46.87
N GLU A 691 -2.32 12.97 45.61
CA GLU A 691 -3.21 13.92 44.91
C GLU A 691 -4.50 14.13 45.71
N LYS A 692 -5.21 13.04 46.07
CA LYS A 692 -6.45 13.13 46.86
C LYS A 692 -6.25 13.64 48.29
N SER A 693 -5.10 13.38 48.91
CA SER A 693 -4.77 13.94 50.22
C SER A 693 -4.51 15.44 50.15
N LEU A 694 -3.82 15.92 49.11
CA LEU A 694 -3.61 17.36 48.88
C LEU A 694 -4.92 18.09 48.60
N GLU A 695 -5.81 17.52 47.78
CA GLU A 695 -7.15 18.08 47.51
C GLU A 695 -7.96 18.30 48.78
N ARG A 696 -7.88 17.36 49.72
CA ARG A 696 -8.56 17.44 51.02
C ARG A 696 -7.76 18.20 52.09
N LEU A 697 -6.63 18.81 51.71
CA LEU A 697 -5.67 19.47 52.61
C LEU A 697 -5.22 18.60 53.79
N SER A 698 -5.23 17.27 53.61
CA SER A 698 -4.76 16.29 54.59
C SER A 698 -3.26 16.10 54.46
N LEU A 699 -2.51 17.07 54.98
CA LEU A 699 -1.07 17.20 54.74
C LEU A 699 -0.24 16.02 55.28
N ASN A 700 -0.71 15.31 56.32
CA ASN A 700 0.00 14.16 56.88
C ASN A 700 -0.03 12.95 55.94
N PHE A 701 -1.19 12.63 55.36
CA PHE A 701 -1.30 11.56 54.36
C PHE A 701 -0.60 11.95 53.06
N ALA A 702 -0.68 13.22 52.65
CA ALA A 702 0.04 13.71 51.49
C ALA A 702 1.56 13.56 51.66
N GLU A 703 2.13 13.95 52.81
CA GLU A 703 3.56 13.80 53.10
C GLU A 703 3.99 12.32 53.05
N GLN A 704 3.26 11.43 53.72
CA GLN A 704 3.58 10.00 53.74
C GLN A 704 3.52 9.38 52.34
N ALA A 705 2.48 9.69 51.56
CA ALA A 705 2.33 9.18 50.19
C ALA A 705 3.40 9.75 49.24
N MET A 706 3.76 11.03 49.37
CA MET A 706 4.82 11.66 48.57
C MET A 706 6.21 11.11 48.86
N VAL A 707 6.50 10.74 50.11
CA VAL A 707 7.75 10.03 50.46
C VAL A 707 7.81 8.69 49.72
N LYS A 708 6.69 7.96 49.65
CA LYS A 708 6.63 6.67 48.92
C LYS A 708 6.73 6.83 47.40
N CYS A 709 6.38 8.00 46.87
CA CYS A 709 6.54 8.36 45.46
C CYS A 709 7.90 8.99 45.13
N GLU A 710 8.76 9.25 46.12
CA GLU A 710 9.99 10.05 45.97
C GLU A 710 9.76 11.45 45.35
N ASP A 711 8.58 12.03 45.57
CA ASP A 711 8.20 13.35 45.04
C ASP A 711 8.71 14.48 45.95
N TYR A 712 9.99 14.86 45.78
CA TYR A 712 10.61 15.95 46.52
C TYR A 712 9.92 17.30 46.31
N ALA A 713 9.38 17.56 45.13
CA ALA A 713 8.68 18.81 44.84
C ALA A 713 7.37 18.89 45.63
N GLY A 714 6.62 17.79 45.67
CA GLY A 714 5.44 17.63 46.53
C GLY A 714 5.75 17.85 48.00
N LEU A 715 6.86 17.30 48.52
CA LEU A 715 7.26 17.51 49.91
C LEU A 715 7.57 18.97 50.25
N GLN A 716 8.20 19.72 49.32
CA GLN A 716 8.42 21.16 49.50
C GLN A 716 7.10 21.94 49.44
N LEU A 717 6.16 21.53 48.59
CA LEU A 717 4.82 22.09 48.58
C LEU A 717 4.14 21.86 49.94
N VAL A 718 4.14 20.64 50.48
CA VAL A 718 3.53 20.35 51.79
C VAL A 718 4.12 21.21 52.90
N LYS A 719 5.45 21.42 52.91
CA LYS A 719 6.11 22.35 53.85
C LYS A 719 5.60 23.78 53.68
N THR A 720 5.50 24.25 52.44
CA THR A 720 4.99 25.59 52.11
C THR A 720 3.53 25.75 52.56
N LEU A 721 2.68 24.74 52.32
CA LEU A 721 1.28 24.73 52.74
C LEU A 721 1.13 24.75 54.27
N ARG A 722 2.03 24.11 55.03
CA ARG A 722 2.06 24.18 56.50
C ARG A 722 2.43 25.57 57.03
N THR A 723 3.22 26.35 56.29
CA THR A 723 3.60 27.71 56.71
C THR A 723 2.50 28.76 56.49
N LEU A 724 1.50 28.45 55.65
CA LEU A 724 0.39 29.35 55.37
C LEU A 724 -0.66 29.33 56.50
N PRO A 725 -1.22 30.50 56.87
CA PRO A 725 -2.25 30.60 57.91
C PRO A 725 -3.44 29.66 57.68
N GLU A 726 -4.08 29.19 58.74
CA GLU A 726 -5.23 28.27 58.65
C GLU A 726 -6.42 28.87 57.89
N GLY A 727 -6.59 30.21 57.89
CA GLY A 727 -7.65 30.90 57.15
C GLY A 727 -7.43 31.09 55.64
N ASP A 728 -6.26 30.73 55.10
CA ASP A 728 -5.89 30.93 53.69
C ASP A 728 -6.14 29.69 52.82
N GLU A 729 -7.29 29.02 53.00
CA GLU A 729 -7.63 27.80 52.26
C GLU A 729 -7.63 28.00 50.74
N THR A 730 -8.10 29.16 50.25
CA THR A 730 -8.10 29.49 48.82
C THR A 730 -6.69 29.56 48.25
N MET A 731 -5.73 30.14 48.98
CA MET A 731 -4.33 30.19 48.56
C MET A 731 -3.68 28.81 48.59
N LYS A 732 -4.02 27.97 49.58
CA LYS A 732 -3.58 26.57 49.63
C LYS A 732 -4.12 25.79 48.42
N GLN A 733 -5.39 25.96 48.06
CA GLN A 733 -6.00 25.33 46.89
C GLN A 733 -5.40 25.82 45.56
N ILE A 734 -5.05 27.10 45.44
CA ILE A 734 -4.33 27.63 44.28
C ILE A 734 -2.98 26.93 44.11
N LEU A 735 -2.18 26.85 45.18
CA LEU A 735 -0.85 26.23 45.13
C LEU A 735 -0.91 24.72 44.84
N VAL A 736 -1.90 24.03 45.41
CA VAL A 736 -2.15 22.61 45.10
C VAL A 736 -2.53 22.44 43.62
N ALA A 737 -3.48 23.23 43.12
CA ALA A 737 -3.90 23.16 41.72
C ALA A 737 -2.77 23.52 40.75
N GLN A 738 -1.86 24.42 41.13
CA GLN A 738 -0.67 24.75 40.36
C GLN A 738 0.34 23.60 40.32
N HIS A 739 0.60 22.95 41.46
CA HIS A 739 1.54 21.83 41.56
C HIS A 739 1.08 20.62 40.73
N GLU A 740 -0.23 20.33 40.74
CA GLU A 740 -0.82 19.22 39.99
C GLU A 740 -1.04 19.52 38.50
N GLY A 741 -0.68 20.73 38.02
CA GLY A 741 -0.88 21.13 36.63
C GLY A 741 -2.33 21.44 36.24
N ARG A 742 -3.25 21.56 37.22
CA ARG A 742 -4.65 21.95 37.02
C ARG A 742 -4.79 23.47 36.88
N PHE A 743 -4.07 24.04 35.91
CA PHE A 743 -3.92 25.49 35.76
C PHE A 743 -5.22 26.25 35.51
N GLN A 744 -6.23 25.60 34.91
CA GLN A 744 -7.54 26.23 34.72
C GLN A 744 -8.33 26.34 36.03
N GLN A 745 -8.20 25.36 36.91
CA GLN A 745 -8.78 25.42 38.26
C GLN A 745 -8.03 26.44 39.12
N ALA A 746 -6.69 26.48 39.03
CA ALA A 746 -5.87 27.49 39.68
C ALA A 746 -6.22 28.93 39.21
N GLU A 747 -6.41 29.13 37.90
CA GLU A 747 -6.84 30.41 37.32
C GLU A 747 -8.20 30.84 37.89
N ASN A 748 -9.18 29.92 37.97
CA ASN A 748 -10.48 30.22 38.53
C ASN A 748 -10.38 30.63 40.01
N TYR A 749 -9.60 29.92 40.82
CA TYR A 749 -9.38 30.29 42.21
C TYR A 749 -8.65 31.63 42.36
N GLN A 750 -7.66 31.92 41.51
CA GLN A 750 -6.95 33.21 41.49
C GLN A 750 -7.87 34.36 41.10
N LEU A 751 -8.77 34.15 40.12
CA LEU A 751 -9.76 35.14 39.72
C LEU A 751 -10.82 35.37 40.81
N GLN A 752 -11.26 34.31 41.50
CA GLN A 752 -12.16 34.42 42.66
C GLN A 752 -11.52 35.16 43.84
N ALA A 753 -10.19 35.06 43.97
CA ALA A 753 -9.40 35.80 44.95
C ALA A 753 -8.98 37.21 44.47
N ASP A 754 -9.51 37.70 43.35
CA ASP A 754 -9.16 38.98 42.71
C ASP A 754 -7.66 39.16 42.38
N ARG A 755 -6.91 38.06 42.25
CA ARG A 755 -5.46 38.00 41.92
C ARG A 755 -5.21 37.66 40.46
N ARG A 756 -5.74 38.49 39.55
CA ARG A 756 -5.54 38.33 38.09
C ARG A 756 -4.07 38.46 37.67
N ASP A 757 -3.30 39.26 38.39
CA ASP A 757 -1.85 39.41 38.23
C ASP A 757 -1.13 38.05 38.33
N LEU A 758 -1.49 37.25 39.33
CA LEU A 758 -0.94 35.90 39.52
C LEU A 758 -1.39 34.93 38.43
N ALA A 759 -2.62 35.07 37.92
CA ALA A 759 -3.12 34.25 36.81
C ALA A 759 -2.38 34.54 35.50
N ILE A 760 -2.11 35.82 35.20
CA ILE A 760 -1.31 36.21 34.03
C ILE A 760 0.13 35.70 34.17
N ALA A 761 0.77 35.93 35.31
CA ALA A 761 2.15 35.49 35.55
C ALA A 761 2.29 33.95 35.49
N MET A 762 1.29 33.21 35.99
CA MET A 762 1.23 31.76 35.88
C MET A 762 1.12 31.31 34.42
N ARG A 763 0.18 31.88 33.65
CA ARG A 763 -0.02 31.51 32.24
C ARG A 763 1.17 31.87 31.36
N GLN A 764 1.87 32.98 31.65
CA GLN A 764 3.14 33.34 31.00
C GLN A 764 4.23 32.30 31.28
N LYS A 765 4.37 31.84 32.53
CA LYS A 765 5.36 30.79 32.89
C LYS A 765 5.10 29.44 32.21
N ILE A 766 3.85 29.14 31.85
CA ILE A 766 3.46 27.90 31.17
C ILE A 766 3.39 28.10 29.65
N GLU A 767 3.76 29.28 29.15
CA GLU A 767 3.75 29.61 27.72
C GLU A 767 2.35 29.44 27.08
N ASP A 768 1.30 29.72 27.85
CA ASP A 768 -0.08 29.77 27.38
C ASP A 768 -0.49 31.21 27.05
N TYR A 769 0.21 31.77 26.07
CA TYR A 769 0.06 33.15 25.60
C TYR A 769 -1.35 33.45 25.07
N SER A 770 -2.10 32.42 24.65
CA SER A 770 -3.50 32.56 24.23
C SER A 770 -4.41 33.00 25.38
N LYS A 771 -4.25 32.39 26.56
CA LYS A 771 -4.95 32.76 27.78
C LYS A 771 -4.44 34.07 28.36
N VAL A 772 -3.13 34.33 28.28
CA VAL A 772 -2.54 35.63 28.65
C VAL A 772 -3.20 36.77 27.88
N LEU A 773 -3.33 36.64 26.55
CA LEU A 773 -3.99 37.64 25.70
C LEU A 773 -5.45 37.89 26.14
N ASN A 774 -6.21 36.83 26.43
CA ASN A 774 -7.60 36.95 26.87
C ASN A 774 -7.71 37.62 28.26
N LEU A 775 -6.85 37.26 29.19
CA LEU A 775 -6.82 37.86 30.54
C LEU A 775 -6.42 39.35 30.50
N LEU A 776 -5.53 39.73 29.58
CA LEU A 776 -5.14 41.14 29.38
C LEU A 776 -6.25 41.97 28.72
N LYS A 777 -7.01 41.40 27.78
CA LYS A 777 -8.15 42.06 27.11
C LYS A 777 -9.30 42.40 28.06
N ILE A 778 -9.55 41.57 29.07
CA ILE A 778 -10.62 41.79 30.07
C ILE A 778 -10.19 42.83 31.14
N GLY A 779 -8.92 43.22 31.17
CA GLY A 779 -8.34 44.13 32.18
C GLY A 779 -7.88 45.48 31.62
N ARG A 780 -6.68 45.90 32.06
CA ARG A 780 -6.07 47.21 31.76
C ARG A 780 -5.78 47.49 30.28
N GLY A 781 -6.02 46.53 29.39
CA GLY A 781 -5.53 46.54 28.01
C GLY A 781 -4.03 46.22 27.94
N ALA A 782 -3.60 45.51 26.90
CA ALA A 782 -2.18 45.30 26.62
C ALA A 782 -1.66 46.46 25.77
N SER A 783 -0.40 46.87 25.95
CA SER A 783 0.27 47.80 25.03
C SER A 783 0.52 47.13 23.67
N ASP A 784 0.73 47.92 22.61
CA ASP A 784 1.02 47.38 21.27
C ASP A 784 2.31 46.54 21.27
N ALA A 785 3.31 46.93 22.06
CA ALA A 785 4.54 46.17 22.22
C ALA A 785 4.31 44.82 22.93
N GLU A 786 3.59 44.80 24.06
CA GLU A 786 3.22 43.56 24.77
C GLU A 786 2.36 42.65 23.88
N THR A 787 1.46 43.23 23.08
CA THR A 787 0.59 42.47 22.17
C THR A 787 1.37 41.86 21.01
N SER A 788 2.35 42.61 20.46
CA SER A 788 3.26 42.11 19.43
C SER A 788 4.11 40.95 19.94
N GLU A 789 4.68 41.07 21.15
CA GLU A 789 5.46 40.01 21.80
C GLU A 789 4.60 38.76 22.08
N ILE A 790 3.36 38.93 22.52
CA ILE A 790 2.41 37.82 22.71
C ILE A 790 2.09 37.13 21.38
N PHE A 791 1.84 37.89 20.30
CA PHE A 791 1.58 37.29 18.98
C PHE A 791 2.80 36.55 18.42
N GLU A 792 4.00 37.09 18.61
CA GLU A 792 5.23 36.41 18.23
C GLU A 792 5.37 35.06 18.96
N ASN A 793 5.18 35.03 20.28
CA ASN A 793 5.25 33.81 21.07
C ASN A 793 4.16 32.78 20.70
N ILE A 794 2.93 33.24 20.36
CA ILE A 794 1.89 32.35 19.85
C ILE A 794 2.28 31.76 18.48
N GLY A 795 2.86 32.59 17.61
CA GLY A 795 3.39 32.17 16.32
C GLY A 795 4.51 31.13 16.46
N ASP A 796 5.46 31.34 17.37
CA ASP A 796 6.56 30.42 17.67
C ASP A 796 6.02 29.05 18.09
N LYS A 797 5.05 29.04 19.02
CA LYS A 797 4.41 27.80 19.48
C LYS A 797 3.74 27.02 18.34
N TYR A 798 3.03 27.70 17.44
CA TYR A 798 2.43 27.04 16.27
C TYR A 798 3.50 26.56 15.28
N ALA A 799 4.58 27.31 15.10
CA ALA A 799 5.69 26.93 14.22
C ALA A 799 6.43 25.69 14.75
N GLU A 800 6.67 25.58 16.05
CA GLU A 800 7.22 24.38 16.70
C GLU A 800 6.34 23.15 16.50
N GLN A 801 5.02 23.32 16.52
CA GLN A 801 4.04 22.27 16.23
C GLN A 801 3.88 21.94 14.74
N CYS A 802 4.61 22.64 13.87
CA CYS A 802 4.51 22.57 12.41
C CYS A 802 3.12 22.96 11.86
N LEU A 803 2.36 23.80 12.59
CA LEU A 803 1.07 24.34 12.19
C LEU A 803 1.26 25.68 11.47
N TRP A 804 1.85 25.61 10.28
CA TRP A 804 2.37 26.77 9.55
C TRP A 804 1.31 27.82 9.18
N THR A 805 0.08 27.41 8.88
CA THR A 805 -1.03 28.33 8.53
C THR A 805 -1.44 29.20 9.71
N GLN A 806 -1.48 28.63 10.91
CA GLN A 806 -1.80 29.35 12.14
C GLN A 806 -0.63 30.24 12.54
N ALA A 807 0.60 29.73 12.45
CA ALA A 807 1.81 30.53 12.69
C ALA A 807 1.87 31.78 11.79
N LYS A 808 1.54 31.64 10.50
CA LYS A 808 1.43 32.75 9.53
C LYS A 808 0.53 33.87 10.05
N GLU A 809 -0.69 33.54 10.49
CA GLU A 809 -1.68 34.53 10.94
C GLU A 809 -1.15 35.41 12.09
N TYR A 810 -0.39 34.81 13.03
CA TYR A 810 0.16 35.53 14.17
C TYR A 810 1.42 36.32 13.83
N TYR A 811 2.32 35.78 13.00
CA TYR A 811 3.49 36.53 12.56
C TYR A 811 3.15 37.71 11.64
N GLU A 812 2.07 37.62 10.87
CA GLU A 812 1.56 38.75 10.09
C GLU A 812 1.07 39.89 10.98
N LYS A 813 0.41 39.56 12.11
CA LYS A 813 -0.09 40.54 13.08
C LYS A 813 1.03 41.29 13.81
N CYS A 814 2.18 40.66 14.04
CA CYS A 814 3.35 41.33 14.64
C CYS A 814 4.39 41.82 13.61
N HIS A 815 4.14 41.66 12.31
CA HIS A 815 5.04 42.09 11.22
C HIS A 815 6.48 41.55 11.32
N CYS A 816 6.65 40.33 11.85
CA CYS A 816 7.98 39.70 12.00
C CYS A 816 8.44 39.01 10.71
N TYR A 817 8.99 39.79 9.77
CA TYR A 817 9.41 39.29 8.45
C TYR A 817 10.47 38.19 8.50
N GLU A 818 11.39 38.24 9.47
CA GLU A 818 12.42 37.21 9.65
C GLU A 818 11.82 35.82 9.85
N LYS A 819 10.77 35.71 10.67
CA LYS A 819 10.05 34.45 10.93
C LYS A 819 9.03 34.11 9.85
N LEU A 820 8.47 35.10 9.15
CA LEU A 820 7.52 34.88 8.04
C LEU A 820 8.17 34.22 6.83
N LEU A 821 9.42 34.55 6.50
CA LEU A 821 10.10 34.02 5.31
C LEU A 821 10.15 32.47 5.31
N PRO A 822 10.64 31.78 6.37
CA PRO A 822 10.58 30.33 6.44
C PRO A 822 9.15 29.75 6.46
N VAL A 823 8.16 30.49 6.98
CA VAL A 823 6.76 30.02 7.06
C VAL A 823 6.10 30.04 5.69
N TYR A 824 6.17 31.16 4.96
CA TYR A 824 5.65 31.25 3.60
C TYR A 824 6.32 30.25 2.67
N THR A 825 7.62 30.02 2.83
CA THR A 825 8.38 29.03 2.06
C THR A 825 7.83 27.61 2.27
N ARG A 826 7.54 27.22 3.53
CA ARG A 826 6.97 25.90 3.84
C ARG A 826 5.52 25.74 3.37
N LEU A 827 4.77 26.85 3.34
CA LEU A 827 3.40 26.87 2.83
C LEU A 827 3.33 26.93 1.28
N GLY A 828 4.43 27.24 0.60
CA GLY A 828 4.44 27.48 -0.85
C GLY A 828 3.75 28.78 -1.26
N ASP A 829 3.65 29.76 -0.34
CA ASP A 829 3.00 31.06 -0.57
C ASP A 829 4.00 32.06 -1.16
N PHE A 830 4.33 31.86 -2.43
CA PHE A 830 5.34 32.66 -3.14
C PHE A 830 4.88 34.09 -3.43
N GLU A 831 3.57 34.32 -3.57
CA GLU A 831 3.00 35.66 -3.74
C GLU A 831 3.26 36.53 -2.51
N SER A 832 3.10 35.97 -1.30
CA SER A 832 3.39 36.67 -0.06
C SER A 832 4.89 36.92 0.12
N LEU A 833 5.76 35.99 -0.30
CA LEU A 833 7.21 36.20 -0.33
C LEU A 833 7.62 37.37 -1.26
N GLU A 834 7.00 37.46 -2.43
CA GLU A 834 7.24 38.56 -3.36
C GLU A 834 6.78 39.90 -2.76
N SER A 835 5.60 39.91 -2.12
CA SER A 835 5.10 41.07 -1.37
C SER A 835 6.07 41.50 -0.26
N CYS A 836 6.68 40.56 0.46
CA CYS A 836 7.73 40.84 1.44
C CYS A 836 8.96 41.48 0.77
N ALA A 837 9.44 40.95 -0.36
CA ALA A 837 10.56 41.53 -1.09
C ALA A 837 10.30 43.00 -1.51
N ARG A 838 9.05 43.32 -1.87
CA ARG A 838 8.64 44.70 -2.21
C ARG A 838 8.57 45.62 -0.99
N LYS A 839 8.07 45.13 0.16
CA LYS A 839 7.93 45.91 1.41
C LYS A 839 9.24 46.15 2.16
N LEU A 840 10.23 45.25 2.00
CA LEU A 840 11.53 45.39 2.65
C LEU A 840 12.31 46.62 2.12
N PRO A 841 13.07 47.32 2.98
CA PRO A 841 13.96 48.40 2.55
C PRO A 841 15.06 47.91 1.59
N ASP A 842 15.54 48.80 0.73
CA ASP A 842 16.69 48.53 -0.14
C ASP A 842 17.93 48.13 0.70
N SER A 843 18.71 47.18 0.19
CA SER A 843 19.88 46.60 0.91
C SER A 843 19.57 45.89 2.24
N SER A 844 18.31 45.56 2.53
CA SER A 844 17.97 44.72 3.69
C SER A 844 18.67 43.35 3.60
N PRO A 845 19.26 42.83 4.71
CA PRO A 845 19.91 41.52 4.71
C PRO A 845 18.94 40.39 4.36
N LEU A 846 17.65 40.57 4.64
CA LEU A 846 16.59 39.61 4.33
C LEU A 846 16.32 39.46 2.82
N LEU A 847 16.69 40.45 2.01
CA LEU A 847 16.55 40.37 0.54
C LEU A 847 17.48 39.33 -0.07
N LYS A 848 18.69 39.15 0.50
CA LYS A 848 19.61 38.10 0.05
C LYS A 848 19.04 36.71 0.32
N SER A 849 18.50 36.49 1.52
CA SER A 849 17.86 35.21 1.87
C SER A 849 16.63 34.95 1.01
N LEU A 850 15.82 35.98 0.72
CA LEU A 850 14.69 35.88 -0.21
C LEU A 850 15.14 35.47 -1.61
N GLY A 851 16.19 36.10 -2.14
CA GLY A 851 16.76 35.74 -3.44
C GLY A 851 17.20 34.29 -3.49
N GLN A 852 17.87 33.80 -2.44
CA GLN A 852 18.27 32.38 -2.34
C GLN A 852 17.07 31.43 -2.27
N ILE A 853 16.01 31.79 -1.54
CA ILE A 853 14.77 31.01 -1.52
C ILE A 853 14.16 30.95 -2.92
N PHE A 854 14.03 32.08 -3.62
CA PHE A 854 13.48 32.09 -4.98
C PHE A 854 14.31 31.22 -5.95
N VAL A 855 15.65 31.21 -5.83
CA VAL A 855 16.51 30.29 -6.58
C VAL A 855 16.17 28.83 -6.28
N GLN A 856 16.05 28.44 -5.01
CA GLN A 856 15.74 27.05 -4.66
C GLN A 856 14.40 26.55 -5.25
N TYR A 857 13.45 27.45 -5.46
CA TYR A 857 12.12 27.13 -5.99
C TYR A 857 11.94 27.43 -7.49
N GLY A 858 13.00 27.84 -8.20
CA GLY A 858 12.94 28.06 -9.65
C GLY A 858 12.34 29.40 -10.10
N LEU A 859 12.16 30.34 -9.18
CA LEU A 859 11.55 31.66 -9.42
C LEU A 859 12.62 32.68 -9.81
N CYS A 860 13.02 32.66 -11.09
CA CYS A 860 14.18 33.39 -11.56
C CYS A 860 14.00 34.91 -11.56
N ASP A 861 12.84 35.42 -11.98
CA ASP A 861 12.60 36.86 -12.08
C ASP A 861 12.55 37.51 -10.70
N GLU A 862 11.91 36.84 -9.74
CA GLU A 862 11.80 37.25 -8.34
C GLU A 862 13.16 37.17 -7.62
N ALA A 863 13.96 36.14 -7.92
CA ALA A 863 15.34 36.01 -7.43
C ALA A 863 16.21 37.17 -7.94
N VAL A 864 16.15 37.46 -9.24
CA VAL A 864 16.88 38.58 -9.86
C VAL A 864 16.44 39.91 -9.26
N TYR A 865 15.12 40.11 -9.03
CA TYR A 865 14.59 41.30 -8.37
C TYR A 865 15.14 41.45 -6.94
N ALA A 866 15.08 40.40 -6.14
CA ALA A 866 15.55 40.41 -4.76
C ALA A 866 17.06 40.67 -4.65
N PHE A 867 17.88 40.01 -5.48
CA PHE A 867 19.33 40.23 -5.53
C PHE A 867 19.70 41.61 -6.07
N HIS A 868 18.96 42.13 -7.05
CA HIS A 868 19.16 43.48 -7.56
C HIS A 868 18.86 44.53 -6.47
N LYS A 869 17.74 44.40 -5.76
CA LYS A 869 17.36 45.28 -4.64
C LYS A 869 18.28 45.14 -3.43
N ALA A 870 18.96 44.00 -3.28
CA ALA A 870 20.02 43.77 -2.31
C ALA A 870 21.40 44.32 -2.75
N GLY A 871 21.53 44.88 -3.96
CA GLY A 871 22.80 45.36 -4.51
C GLY A 871 23.78 44.27 -4.95
N GLN A 872 23.30 43.03 -5.17
CA GLN A 872 24.12 41.85 -5.48
C GLN A 872 23.91 41.36 -6.91
N SER A 873 24.28 42.20 -7.90
CA SER A 873 24.09 41.91 -9.33
C SER A 873 24.83 40.67 -9.84
N SER A 874 25.92 40.25 -9.19
CA SER A 874 26.61 39.00 -9.54
C SER A 874 25.78 37.77 -9.21
N LEU A 875 25.13 37.74 -8.02
CA LEU A 875 24.25 36.63 -7.62
C LEU A 875 23.00 36.55 -8.50
N ALA A 876 22.52 37.68 -9.02
CA ALA A 876 21.41 37.67 -9.99
C ALA A 876 21.80 36.95 -11.30
N VAL A 877 23.03 37.12 -11.79
CA VAL A 877 23.52 36.40 -12.98
C VAL A 877 23.73 34.92 -12.67
N GLU A 878 24.31 34.59 -11.51
CA GLU A 878 24.49 33.20 -11.06
C GLU A 878 23.14 32.49 -10.90
N ALA A 879 22.13 33.14 -10.33
CA ALA A 879 20.77 32.63 -10.20
C ALA A 879 20.15 32.27 -11.57
N CYS A 880 20.32 33.15 -12.57
CA CYS A 880 19.84 32.86 -13.92
C CYS A 880 20.54 31.65 -14.54
N VAL A 881 21.84 31.47 -14.27
CA VAL A 881 22.61 30.32 -14.75
C VAL A 881 22.20 29.03 -14.04
N GLU A 882 22.06 29.06 -12.71
CA GLU A 882 21.62 27.93 -11.89
C GLU A 882 20.22 27.45 -12.29
N LEU A 883 19.33 28.40 -12.62
CA LEU A 883 17.97 28.13 -13.09
C LEU A 883 17.85 27.90 -14.60
N ASN A 884 18.97 27.77 -15.30
CA ASN A 884 19.03 27.46 -16.73
C ASN A 884 18.34 28.51 -17.64
N GLN A 885 18.20 29.75 -17.17
CA GLN A 885 17.62 30.90 -17.88
C GLN A 885 18.69 31.70 -18.62
N TRP A 886 19.38 31.09 -19.58
CA TRP A 886 20.54 31.68 -20.27
C TRP A 886 20.22 32.94 -21.08
N ASN A 887 19.00 33.05 -21.63
CA ASN A 887 18.57 34.26 -22.33
C ASN A 887 18.49 35.45 -21.36
N LEU A 888 17.85 35.26 -20.20
CA LEU A 888 17.76 36.26 -19.13
C LEU A 888 19.15 36.59 -18.58
N ALA A 889 20.00 35.57 -18.36
CA ALA A 889 21.37 35.74 -17.89
C ALA A 889 22.20 36.63 -18.82
N THR A 890 22.11 36.40 -20.14
CA THR A 890 22.86 37.19 -21.14
C THR A 890 22.31 38.60 -21.30
N GLU A 891 20.99 38.79 -21.27
CA GLU A 891 20.38 40.13 -21.32
C GLU A 891 20.70 40.95 -20.07
N TYR A 892 20.58 40.35 -18.88
CA TYR A 892 20.92 41.00 -17.62
C TYR A 892 22.41 41.30 -17.50
N ALA A 893 23.27 40.38 -17.94
CA ALA A 893 24.71 40.58 -17.97
C ALA A 893 25.15 41.65 -18.98
N LYS A 894 24.47 41.78 -20.14
CA LYS A 894 24.70 42.90 -21.08
C LYS A 894 24.34 44.24 -20.47
N LYS A 895 23.19 44.32 -19.79
CA LYS A 895 22.72 45.56 -19.13
C LYS A 895 23.63 46.00 -17.97
N ASN A 896 24.26 45.06 -17.27
CA ASN A 896 25.08 45.32 -16.08
C ASN A 896 26.60 45.13 -16.29
N ASN A 897 27.08 45.01 -17.54
CA ASN A 897 28.49 44.82 -17.90
C ASN A 897 29.18 43.55 -17.31
N LEU A 898 28.45 42.43 -17.21
CA LEU A 898 28.92 41.16 -16.61
C LEU A 898 29.13 40.00 -17.62
N MET A 899 29.23 40.29 -18.93
CA MET A 899 29.31 39.26 -19.99
C MET A 899 30.49 38.27 -19.87
N SER A 900 31.61 38.70 -19.28
CA SER A 900 32.78 37.84 -19.06
C SER A 900 32.53 36.71 -18.07
N GLN A 901 31.57 36.89 -17.14
CA GLN A 901 31.21 35.86 -16.15
C GLN A 901 30.36 34.76 -16.80
N VAL A 902 29.39 35.13 -17.65
CA VAL A 902 28.52 34.18 -18.36
C VAL A 902 29.33 33.24 -19.26
N GLY A 903 30.35 33.76 -19.96
CA GLY A 903 31.23 32.95 -20.81
C GLY A 903 31.98 31.85 -20.06
N LYS A 904 32.55 32.18 -18.89
CA LYS A 904 33.26 31.21 -18.04
C LYS A 904 32.32 30.14 -17.47
N LEU A 905 31.14 30.55 -17.02
CA LEU A 905 30.15 29.63 -16.45
C LEU A 905 29.59 28.65 -17.51
N LEU A 906 29.40 29.11 -18.74
CA LEU A 906 28.96 28.26 -19.86
C LEU A 906 29.99 27.16 -20.18
N GLU A 907 31.28 27.49 -20.22
CA GLU A 907 32.35 26.50 -20.47
C GLU A 907 32.44 25.45 -19.35
N GLN A 908 32.34 25.85 -18.09
CA GLN A 908 32.33 24.91 -16.96
C GLN A 908 31.11 24.00 -16.98
N TYR A 909 29.93 24.56 -17.27
CA TYR A 909 28.67 23.81 -17.28
C TYR A 909 28.61 22.82 -18.44
N THR A 910 29.02 23.23 -19.65
CA THR A 910 29.14 22.32 -20.81
C THR A 910 30.07 21.13 -20.52
N GLN A 911 31.23 21.35 -19.90
CA GLN A 911 32.16 20.27 -19.56
C GLN A 911 31.57 19.29 -18.54
N SER A 912 30.85 19.80 -17.53
CA SER A 912 30.17 18.98 -16.53
C SER A 912 29.12 18.06 -17.16
N LEU A 913 28.25 18.61 -18.02
CA LEU A 913 27.21 17.83 -18.71
C LEU A 913 27.79 16.75 -19.63
N LEU A 914 28.92 17.04 -20.29
CA LEU A 914 29.63 16.05 -21.11
C LEU A 914 30.20 14.90 -20.26
N GLN A 915 30.74 15.18 -19.07
CA GLN A 915 31.23 14.14 -18.15
C GLN A 915 30.11 13.23 -17.63
N GLN A 916 28.90 13.78 -17.46
CA GLN A 916 27.72 13.02 -17.03
C GLN A 916 27.04 12.25 -18.17
N GLY A 917 27.52 12.38 -19.42
CA GLY A 917 26.93 11.74 -20.59
C GLY A 917 25.66 12.41 -21.11
N LEU A 918 25.30 13.60 -20.62
CA LEU A 918 24.08 14.34 -20.98
C LEU A 918 24.26 15.18 -22.25
N ARG A 919 24.69 14.56 -23.35
CA ARG A 919 25.04 15.27 -24.60
C ARG A 919 23.88 16.03 -25.23
N LEU A 920 22.64 15.58 -25.09
CA LEU A 920 21.47 16.29 -25.64
C LEU A 920 21.22 17.63 -24.96
N GLU A 921 21.52 17.74 -23.66
CA GLU A 921 21.40 19.00 -22.92
C GLU A 921 22.47 19.99 -23.36
N VAL A 922 23.68 19.50 -23.64
CA VAL A 922 24.77 20.30 -24.23
C VAL A 922 24.38 20.85 -25.60
N VAL A 923 23.73 20.03 -26.44
CA VAL A 923 23.19 20.47 -27.74
C VAL A 923 22.15 21.58 -27.57
N GLN A 924 21.23 21.44 -26.61
CA GLN A 924 20.22 22.46 -26.32
C GLN A 924 20.84 23.76 -25.82
N LEU A 925 21.83 23.68 -24.93
CA LEU A 925 22.57 24.81 -24.40
C LEU A 925 23.35 25.57 -25.49
N PHE A 926 24.02 24.84 -26.38
CA PHE A 926 24.67 25.46 -27.54
C PHE A 926 23.67 26.08 -28.51
N LYS A 927 22.48 25.51 -28.66
CA LYS A 927 21.41 26.15 -29.44
C LYS A 927 20.90 27.44 -28.78
N ALA A 928 20.69 27.42 -27.45
CA ALA A 928 20.23 28.58 -26.68
C ALA A 928 21.25 29.73 -26.67
N THR A 929 22.54 29.41 -26.83
CA THR A 929 23.64 30.39 -26.90
C THR A 929 24.13 30.66 -28.33
N GLU A 930 23.32 30.30 -29.33
CA GLU A 930 23.56 30.50 -30.77
C GLU A 930 24.81 29.80 -31.37
N LYS A 931 25.44 28.86 -30.65
CA LYS A 931 26.59 28.05 -31.09
C LYS A 931 26.16 26.78 -31.86
N LYS A 932 25.46 26.94 -32.99
CA LYS A 932 24.82 25.84 -33.75
C LYS A 932 25.78 24.75 -34.25
N MET A 933 27.00 25.10 -34.66
CA MET A 933 27.99 24.12 -35.15
C MET A 933 28.49 23.17 -34.06
N ASN A 934 28.72 23.69 -32.85
CA ASN A 934 29.08 22.88 -31.69
C ASN A 934 27.94 21.92 -31.32
N ALA A 935 26.69 22.34 -31.48
CA ALA A 935 25.52 21.48 -31.29
C ALA A 935 25.47 20.35 -32.34
N ALA A 936 25.76 20.64 -33.60
CA ALA A 936 25.78 19.63 -34.67
C ALA A 936 26.87 18.57 -34.46
N GLN A 937 28.08 18.98 -34.03
CA GLN A 937 29.17 18.06 -33.72
C GLN A 937 28.83 17.11 -32.57
N GLN A 938 28.25 17.61 -31.48
CA GLN A 938 27.84 16.76 -30.37
C GLN A 938 26.70 15.80 -30.74
N MET A 939 25.83 16.22 -31.66
CA MET A 939 24.71 15.39 -32.11
C MET A 939 25.14 14.23 -33.00
N ILE A 940 26.15 14.41 -33.87
CA ILE A 940 26.62 13.32 -34.73
C ILE A 940 27.39 12.26 -33.94
N GLU A 941 28.21 12.67 -32.96
CA GLU A 941 28.92 11.75 -32.08
C GLU A 941 27.93 10.89 -31.28
N LEU A 942 26.84 11.49 -30.80
CA LEU A 942 25.74 10.75 -30.16
C LEU A 942 25.05 9.77 -31.11
N ALA A 943 24.84 10.16 -32.38
CA ALA A 943 24.22 9.30 -33.37
C ALA A 943 25.08 8.06 -33.67
N GLU A 944 26.40 8.23 -33.81
CA GLU A 944 27.36 7.15 -34.06
C GLU A 944 27.51 6.22 -32.84
N GLU A 945 27.50 6.75 -31.62
CA GLU A 945 27.49 5.92 -30.40
C GLU A 945 26.23 5.07 -30.27
N GLU A 946 25.05 5.67 -30.47
CA GLU A 946 23.77 4.94 -30.43
C GLU A 946 23.68 3.88 -31.53
N GLU A 947 24.26 4.15 -32.71
CA GLU A 947 24.36 3.19 -33.80
C GLU A 947 25.20 1.97 -33.40
N SER A 948 26.36 2.20 -32.76
CA SER A 948 27.22 1.11 -32.27
C SER A 948 26.56 0.23 -31.21
N ARG A 949 25.58 0.77 -30.47
CA ARG A 949 24.79 0.05 -29.45
C ARG A 949 23.56 -0.68 -30.02
N GLY A 950 23.34 -0.62 -31.32
CA GLY A 950 22.18 -1.25 -31.96
C GLY A 950 20.85 -0.55 -31.65
N ALA A 951 20.85 0.78 -31.52
CA ALA A 951 19.64 1.55 -31.28
C ALA A 951 18.59 1.37 -32.40
N LYS A 952 17.31 1.60 -32.06
CA LYS A 952 16.19 1.42 -32.99
C LYS A 952 16.34 2.34 -34.23
N PRO A 953 16.05 1.86 -35.46
CA PRO A 953 16.19 2.64 -36.71
C PRO A 953 15.52 4.02 -36.71
N LEU A 954 14.35 4.16 -36.05
CA LEU A 954 13.65 5.44 -35.95
C LEU A 954 14.43 6.48 -35.13
N ARG A 955 15.16 6.04 -34.09
CA ARG A 955 15.98 6.92 -33.26
C ARG A 955 17.20 7.40 -34.03
N LEU A 956 17.89 6.49 -34.72
CA LEU A 956 19.06 6.81 -35.54
C LEU A 956 18.70 7.77 -36.69
N LYS A 957 17.60 7.51 -37.40
CA LYS A 957 17.09 8.44 -38.43
C LYS A 957 16.86 9.84 -37.86
N ARG A 958 16.26 9.97 -36.66
CA ARG A 958 15.99 11.29 -36.04
C ARG A 958 17.29 12.01 -35.68
N LEU A 959 18.28 11.32 -35.12
CA LEU A 959 19.55 11.92 -34.72
C LEU A 959 20.35 12.41 -35.93
N TYR A 960 20.48 11.59 -36.97
CA TYR A 960 21.16 12.00 -38.20
C TYR A 960 20.41 13.11 -38.95
N LEU A 961 19.08 13.08 -38.98
CA LEU A 961 18.27 14.15 -39.58
C LEU A 961 18.45 15.49 -38.84
N LEU A 962 18.38 15.47 -37.51
CA LEU A 962 18.57 16.67 -36.70
C LEU A 962 20.00 17.23 -36.84
N THR A 963 21.00 16.35 -36.96
CA THR A 963 22.38 16.76 -37.22
C THR A 963 22.47 17.50 -38.55
N ALA A 964 21.87 16.94 -39.61
CA ALA A 964 21.86 17.56 -40.93
C ALA A 964 21.17 18.93 -40.94
N LEU A 965 20.02 19.06 -40.26
CA LEU A 965 19.29 20.33 -40.13
C LEU A 965 20.10 21.39 -39.37
N LEU A 966 20.82 21.02 -38.31
CA LEU A 966 21.66 21.97 -37.56
C LEU A 966 22.83 22.49 -38.41
N VAL A 967 23.41 21.64 -39.26
CA VAL A 967 24.46 22.05 -40.21
C VAL A 967 23.88 22.96 -41.30
N ASP A 968 22.72 22.64 -41.86
CA ASP A 968 22.05 23.49 -42.85
C ASP A 968 21.68 24.87 -42.27
N GLU A 969 21.19 24.93 -41.02
CA GLU A 969 20.90 26.19 -40.32
C GLU A 969 22.14 27.05 -40.02
N SER A 970 23.33 26.45 -40.04
CA SER A 970 24.60 27.15 -39.81
C SER A 970 25.24 27.69 -41.10
N ASN A 971 24.62 27.43 -42.27
CA ASN A 971 25.12 27.76 -43.61
C ASN A 971 26.49 27.16 -43.96
N ASP A 972 26.93 26.10 -43.26
CA ASP A 972 28.25 25.52 -43.44
C ASP A 972 28.23 24.31 -44.39
N GLN A 973 29.00 24.35 -45.49
CA GLN A 973 29.04 23.29 -46.52
C GLN A 973 30.03 22.17 -46.17
N THR A 974 30.02 21.71 -44.92
CA THR A 974 30.88 20.61 -44.47
C THR A 974 30.41 19.27 -45.04
N GLY A 975 31.35 18.33 -45.24
CA GLY A 975 31.01 16.93 -45.57
C GLY A 975 30.14 16.22 -44.51
N LEU A 976 30.01 16.83 -43.33
CA LEU A 976 29.21 16.34 -42.20
C LEU A 976 27.72 16.28 -42.53
N GLY A 977 27.17 17.34 -43.14
CA GLY A 977 25.77 17.39 -43.54
C GLY A 977 25.44 16.31 -44.57
N VAL A 978 26.31 16.11 -45.56
CA VAL A 978 26.15 15.06 -46.59
C VAL A 978 26.18 13.65 -45.96
N LYS A 979 27.12 13.39 -45.05
CA LYS A 979 27.21 12.12 -44.30
C LYS A 979 25.94 11.86 -43.47
N ALA A 980 25.44 12.89 -42.79
CA ALA A 980 24.24 12.79 -41.97
C ALA A 980 22.97 12.53 -42.80
N TRP A 981 22.82 13.22 -43.94
CA TRP A 981 21.72 12.99 -44.89
C TRP A 981 21.73 11.55 -45.43
N HIS A 982 22.89 11.05 -45.90
CA HIS A 982 23.06 9.69 -46.42
C HIS A 982 22.66 8.60 -45.41
N ARG A 983 23.09 8.74 -44.15
CA ARG A 983 22.75 7.80 -43.07
C ARG A 983 21.27 7.85 -42.68
N ALA A 984 20.68 9.05 -42.63
CA ALA A 984 19.25 9.19 -42.34
C ALA A 984 18.38 8.55 -43.45
N GLU A 985 18.83 8.62 -44.71
CA GLU A 985 18.16 8.06 -45.87
C GLU A 985 18.16 6.52 -45.84
N ALA A 986 19.30 5.91 -45.49
CA ALA A 986 19.43 4.46 -45.30
C ALA A 986 18.37 3.90 -44.32
N TYR A 987 18.30 4.49 -43.12
CA TYR A 987 17.34 4.06 -42.10
C TYR A 987 15.89 4.37 -42.49
N HIS A 988 15.65 5.41 -43.30
CA HIS A 988 14.33 5.68 -43.85
C HIS A 988 13.86 4.52 -44.74
N PHE A 989 14.65 4.16 -45.75
CA PHE A 989 14.25 3.11 -46.69
C PHE A 989 14.12 1.75 -46.01
N LEU A 990 14.91 1.48 -44.96
CA LEU A 990 14.79 0.26 -44.15
C LEU A 990 13.39 0.18 -43.50
N MET A 991 12.97 1.26 -42.85
CA MET A 991 11.66 1.33 -42.20
C MET A 991 10.51 1.32 -43.22
N LEU A 992 10.68 1.99 -44.37
CA LEU A 992 9.68 2.00 -45.42
C LEU A 992 9.44 0.60 -46.00
N ALA A 993 10.51 -0.12 -46.31
CA ALA A 993 10.46 -1.50 -46.79
C ALA A 993 9.74 -2.42 -45.80
N GLN A 994 10.12 -2.37 -44.51
CA GLN A 994 9.46 -3.15 -43.46
C GLN A 994 7.97 -2.81 -43.32
N ARG A 995 7.62 -1.52 -43.37
CA ARG A 995 6.22 -1.07 -43.29
C ARG A 995 5.39 -1.59 -44.46
N GLN A 996 5.89 -1.47 -45.69
CA GLN A 996 5.19 -1.95 -46.89
C GLN A 996 5.02 -3.48 -46.88
N LEU A 997 5.99 -4.22 -46.34
CA LEU A 997 5.89 -5.68 -46.15
C LEU A 997 4.81 -6.09 -45.15
N LEU A 998 4.67 -5.33 -44.06
CA LEU A 998 3.63 -5.54 -43.04
C LEU A 998 2.23 -5.14 -43.54
N GLN A 999 2.14 -4.16 -44.44
CA GLN A 999 0.89 -3.71 -45.07
C GLN A 999 0.48 -4.54 -46.29
N GLU A 1000 1.13 -5.69 -46.51
CA GLU A 1000 0.87 -6.59 -47.66
C GLU A 1000 0.96 -5.91 -49.03
N GLN A 1001 1.91 -4.98 -49.20
CA GLN A 1001 2.21 -4.33 -50.48
C GLN A 1001 3.53 -4.87 -51.07
N PRO A 1002 3.57 -6.11 -51.57
CA PRO A 1002 4.82 -6.79 -51.92
C PRO A 1002 5.56 -6.15 -53.10
N GLU A 1003 4.84 -5.56 -54.06
CA GLU A 1003 5.47 -4.88 -55.20
C GLU A 1003 6.13 -3.56 -54.80
N SER A 1004 5.52 -2.77 -53.93
CA SER A 1004 6.13 -1.53 -53.41
C SER A 1004 7.30 -1.85 -52.50
N ALA A 1005 7.12 -2.85 -51.62
CA ALA A 1005 8.15 -3.35 -50.73
C ALA A 1005 9.41 -3.81 -51.50
N LEU A 1006 9.23 -4.54 -52.60
CA LEU A 1006 10.37 -4.99 -53.42
C LEU A 1006 11.18 -3.80 -53.95
N LYS A 1007 10.51 -2.72 -54.38
CA LYS A 1007 11.20 -1.52 -54.91
C LYS A 1007 11.98 -0.80 -53.81
N SER A 1008 11.36 -0.58 -52.65
CA SER A 1008 12.04 -0.02 -51.48
C SER A 1008 13.18 -0.91 -50.97
N CYS A 1009 13.06 -2.24 -51.04
CA CYS A 1009 14.15 -3.17 -50.68
C CYS A 1009 15.32 -3.12 -51.67
N LEU A 1010 15.05 -2.94 -52.97
CA LEU A 1010 16.10 -2.85 -53.98
C LEU A 1010 16.95 -1.59 -53.82
N GLU A 1011 16.36 -0.50 -53.36
CA GLU A 1011 17.05 0.75 -53.02
C GLU A 1011 18.08 0.55 -51.89
N LEU A 1012 17.81 -0.36 -50.95
CA LEU A 1012 18.69 -0.61 -49.80
C LEU A 1012 20.10 -1.10 -50.18
N ARG A 1013 20.28 -1.62 -51.39
CA ARG A 1013 21.58 -2.08 -51.90
C ARG A 1013 22.62 -0.95 -52.01
N HIS A 1014 22.18 0.30 -52.03
CA HIS A 1014 23.06 1.47 -52.07
C HIS A 1014 23.56 1.90 -50.69
N TYR A 1015 23.06 1.27 -49.63
CA TYR A 1015 23.39 1.60 -48.24
C TYR A 1015 24.12 0.45 -47.53
N GLU A 1016 24.87 -0.38 -48.27
CA GLU A 1016 25.73 -1.43 -47.69
C GLU A 1016 26.85 -0.86 -46.80
N ASP A 1017 27.16 0.44 -46.93
CA ASP A 1017 28.09 1.17 -46.07
C ASP A 1017 27.47 1.61 -44.72
N VAL A 1018 26.15 1.55 -44.60
CA VAL A 1018 25.39 1.95 -43.39
C VAL A 1018 24.69 0.76 -42.74
N LEU A 1019 24.08 -0.13 -43.53
CA LEU A 1019 23.28 -1.25 -43.06
C LEU A 1019 23.99 -2.58 -43.37
N SER A 1020 23.78 -3.58 -42.50
CA SER A 1020 24.39 -4.90 -42.71
C SER A 1020 23.90 -5.53 -44.04
N PRO A 1021 24.82 -6.06 -44.87
CA PRO A 1021 24.44 -6.72 -46.12
C PRO A 1021 23.44 -7.87 -45.91
N GLU A 1022 23.60 -8.67 -44.85
CA GLU A 1022 22.69 -9.76 -44.51
C GLU A 1022 21.24 -9.28 -44.32
N GLN A 1023 21.05 -8.17 -43.58
CA GLN A 1023 19.73 -7.58 -43.35
C GLN A 1023 19.10 -7.05 -44.65
N ILE A 1024 19.90 -6.40 -45.50
CA ILE A 1024 19.44 -5.90 -46.80
C ILE A 1024 18.96 -7.06 -47.67
N TYR A 1025 19.80 -8.08 -47.87
CA TYR A 1025 19.51 -9.18 -48.79
C TYR A 1025 18.41 -10.12 -48.27
N CYS A 1026 18.23 -10.26 -46.95
CA CYS A 1026 17.09 -10.97 -46.36
C CYS A 1026 15.75 -10.27 -46.66
N LEU A 1027 15.70 -8.94 -46.54
CA LEU A 1027 14.50 -8.17 -46.89
C LEU A 1027 14.20 -8.25 -48.38
N ILE A 1028 15.23 -8.16 -49.24
CA ILE A 1028 15.07 -8.32 -50.69
C ILE A 1028 14.54 -9.72 -51.01
N ALA A 1029 15.10 -10.79 -50.43
CA ALA A 1029 14.65 -12.15 -50.66
C ALA A 1029 13.18 -12.34 -50.25
N LEU A 1030 12.80 -11.85 -49.07
CA LEU A 1030 11.43 -11.96 -48.54
C LEU A 1030 10.42 -11.17 -49.38
N ALA A 1031 10.75 -9.94 -49.77
CA ALA A 1031 9.91 -9.12 -50.65
C ALA A 1031 9.77 -9.75 -52.04
N SER A 1032 10.85 -10.33 -52.57
CA SER A 1032 10.88 -10.99 -53.88
C SER A 1032 10.02 -12.25 -53.90
N ILE A 1033 10.07 -13.09 -52.86
CA ILE A 1033 9.20 -14.27 -52.73
C ILE A 1033 7.73 -13.85 -52.65
N LYS A 1034 7.40 -12.86 -51.80
CA LYS A 1034 6.01 -12.39 -51.65
C LYS A 1034 5.45 -11.76 -52.93
N SER A 1035 6.30 -11.16 -53.77
CA SER A 1035 5.91 -10.59 -55.08
C SER A 1035 5.99 -11.59 -56.24
N ARG A 1036 6.34 -12.86 -55.96
CA ARG A 1036 6.55 -13.92 -56.98
C ARG A 1036 7.65 -13.60 -58.00
N ALA A 1037 8.63 -12.79 -57.59
CA ALA A 1037 9.86 -12.49 -58.32
C ALA A 1037 10.97 -13.48 -57.90
N PHE A 1038 10.83 -14.75 -58.30
CA PHE A 1038 11.72 -15.82 -57.85
C PHE A 1038 13.14 -15.74 -58.43
N GLY A 1039 13.32 -15.15 -59.62
CA GLY A 1039 14.65 -14.86 -60.18
C GLY A 1039 15.38 -13.76 -59.40
N THR A 1040 14.67 -12.74 -58.94
CA THR A 1040 15.23 -11.71 -58.05
C THR A 1040 15.52 -12.26 -56.65
N ALA A 1041 14.64 -13.13 -56.13
CA ALA A 1041 14.86 -13.84 -54.87
C ALA A 1041 16.13 -14.72 -54.93
N SER A 1042 16.33 -15.46 -56.03
CA SER A 1042 17.51 -16.31 -56.24
C SER A 1042 18.81 -15.50 -56.20
N LYS A 1043 18.84 -14.32 -56.82
CA LYS A 1043 20.00 -13.42 -56.77
C LYS A 1043 20.31 -12.89 -55.36
N ALA A 1044 19.27 -12.60 -54.58
CA ALA A 1044 19.44 -12.21 -53.18
C ALA A 1044 19.97 -13.38 -52.33
N PHE A 1045 19.47 -14.60 -52.56
CA PHE A 1045 19.97 -15.79 -51.88
C PHE A 1045 21.41 -16.15 -52.24
N MET A 1046 21.84 -15.97 -53.49
CA MET A 1046 23.27 -16.13 -53.83
C MET A 1046 24.17 -15.20 -53.00
N LYS A 1047 23.70 -13.99 -52.68
CA LYS A 1047 24.42 -13.06 -51.79
C LYS A 1047 24.36 -13.49 -50.32
N LEU A 1048 23.25 -14.08 -49.87
CA LEU A 1048 23.09 -14.58 -48.51
C LEU A 1048 23.88 -15.88 -48.27
N GLU A 1049 23.95 -16.79 -49.24
CA GLU A 1049 24.75 -18.01 -49.18
C GLU A 1049 26.25 -17.72 -49.06
N LEU A 1050 26.72 -16.63 -49.69
CA LEU A 1050 28.09 -16.14 -49.50
C LEU A 1050 28.36 -15.59 -48.08
N ILE A 1051 27.31 -15.24 -47.35
CA ILE A 1051 27.41 -14.73 -45.96
C ILE A 1051 27.28 -15.89 -44.96
N SER A 1052 26.35 -16.83 -45.19
CA SER A 1052 26.11 -17.98 -44.31
C SER A 1052 25.59 -19.21 -45.07
N GLU A 1053 26.19 -20.36 -44.79
CA GLU A 1053 25.77 -21.68 -45.33
C GLU A 1053 24.37 -22.10 -44.84
N SER A 1054 23.82 -21.46 -43.79
CA SER A 1054 22.48 -21.79 -43.28
C SER A 1054 21.35 -21.56 -44.29
N TYR A 1055 21.58 -20.71 -45.30
CA TYR A 1055 20.58 -20.36 -46.30
C TYR A 1055 20.43 -21.44 -47.40
N GLU A 1056 21.40 -22.33 -47.60
CA GLU A 1056 21.34 -23.37 -48.65
C GLU A 1056 20.10 -24.27 -48.53
N LYS A 1057 19.76 -24.68 -47.30
CA LYS A 1057 18.56 -25.50 -47.02
C LYS A 1057 17.27 -24.75 -47.32
N VAL A 1058 17.24 -23.44 -47.08
CA VAL A 1058 16.08 -22.58 -47.35
C VAL A 1058 15.90 -22.40 -48.86
N VAL A 1059 17.00 -22.15 -49.57
CA VAL A 1059 17.05 -22.03 -51.04
C VAL A 1059 16.55 -23.31 -51.70
N PHE A 1060 17.06 -24.48 -51.29
CA PHE A 1060 16.62 -25.77 -51.81
C PHE A 1060 15.10 -25.95 -51.64
N ASN A 1061 14.56 -25.72 -50.45
CA ASN A 1061 13.14 -25.90 -50.16
C ASN A 1061 12.22 -24.97 -50.97
N ILE A 1062 12.67 -23.76 -51.26
CA ILE A 1062 11.89 -22.77 -52.02
C ILE A 1062 11.96 -23.08 -53.52
N PHE A 1063 13.16 -23.26 -54.08
CA PHE A 1063 13.34 -23.34 -55.53
C PHE A 1063 13.06 -24.73 -56.12
N VAL A 1064 12.99 -25.78 -55.29
CA VAL A 1064 12.44 -27.09 -55.71
C VAL A 1064 10.94 -26.98 -56.06
N LYS A 1065 10.21 -26.06 -55.42
CA LYS A 1065 8.76 -25.85 -55.64
C LYS A 1065 8.46 -24.70 -56.60
N HIS A 1066 9.37 -23.74 -56.73
CA HIS A 1066 9.20 -22.54 -57.54
C HIS A 1066 10.45 -22.30 -58.40
N PRO A 1067 10.39 -22.41 -59.74
CA PRO A 1067 11.56 -22.15 -60.58
C PRO A 1067 12.05 -20.70 -60.40
N PRO A 1068 13.37 -20.43 -60.42
CA PRO A 1068 13.95 -19.10 -60.23
C PRO A 1068 13.78 -18.20 -61.47
N GLU A 1069 12.54 -18.06 -61.93
CA GLU A 1069 12.13 -17.22 -63.05
C GLU A 1069 11.16 -16.15 -62.57
N ASP A 1070 11.37 -14.91 -63.01
CA ASP A 1070 10.48 -13.79 -62.68
C ASP A 1070 9.30 -13.79 -63.67
N SER A 1071 8.08 -13.99 -63.18
CA SER A 1071 6.86 -13.97 -64.01
C SER A 1071 6.54 -12.62 -64.67
N ARG A 1072 7.17 -11.53 -64.22
CA ARG A 1072 7.10 -10.17 -64.78
C ARG A 1072 8.51 -9.61 -64.86
N SER A 1073 8.87 -9.01 -65.99
CA SER A 1073 10.12 -8.27 -66.12
C SER A 1073 10.07 -7.00 -65.26
N HIS A 1074 10.83 -6.96 -64.16
CA HIS A 1074 11.01 -5.75 -63.34
C HIS A 1074 11.98 -4.78 -64.04
N VAL A 1075 11.54 -4.25 -65.19
CA VAL A 1075 12.30 -3.29 -66.00
C VAL A 1075 11.62 -1.92 -66.00
N ILE A 1076 12.44 -0.88 -66.06
CA ILE A 1076 12.04 0.52 -66.25
C ILE A 1076 12.59 0.97 -67.61
N SER A 1077 11.79 1.73 -68.37
CA SER A 1077 12.26 2.31 -69.64
C SER A 1077 12.86 3.68 -69.38
N CYS A 1078 14.08 3.90 -69.87
CA CYS A 1078 14.74 5.20 -69.74
C CYS A 1078 13.90 6.30 -70.40
N SER A 1079 13.58 7.36 -69.65
CA SER A 1079 12.81 8.52 -70.13
C SER A 1079 13.48 9.25 -71.32
N ASN A 1080 14.80 9.15 -71.44
CA ASN A 1080 15.59 9.82 -72.47
C ASN A 1080 15.84 8.95 -73.70
N CYS A 1081 16.35 7.72 -73.54
CA CYS A 1081 16.74 6.86 -74.67
C CYS A 1081 15.91 5.58 -74.84
N ARG A 1082 14.85 5.40 -74.04
CA ARG A 1082 13.90 4.27 -74.05
C ARG A 1082 14.49 2.86 -73.83
N THR A 1083 15.79 2.77 -73.51
CA THR A 1083 16.44 1.51 -73.14
C THR A 1083 15.76 0.90 -71.91
N GLU A 1084 15.44 -0.39 -71.96
CA GLU A 1084 14.95 -1.14 -70.82
C GLU A 1084 16.10 -1.42 -69.84
N LEU A 1085 15.90 -1.02 -68.60
CA LEU A 1085 16.88 -1.11 -67.53
C LEU A 1085 16.26 -1.86 -66.37
N ALA A 1086 17.09 -2.49 -65.56
CA ALA A 1086 16.60 -3.07 -64.32
C ALA A 1086 16.06 -2.00 -63.38
N LEU A 1087 15.00 -2.32 -62.65
CA LEU A 1087 14.26 -1.38 -61.80
C LEU A 1087 15.09 -0.72 -60.67
N TRP A 1088 16.23 -1.33 -60.32
CA TRP A 1088 17.19 -0.85 -59.32
C TRP A 1088 18.34 0.00 -59.91
N SER A 1089 18.30 0.33 -61.19
CA SER A 1089 19.33 1.19 -61.78
C SER A 1089 19.07 2.63 -61.30
N HIS A 1090 20.11 3.40 -60.94
CA HIS A 1090 20.00 4.85 -60.67
C HIS A 1090 20.33 5.72 -61.87
N ALA A 1091 20.95 5.13 -62.90
CA ALA A 1091 21.30 5.79 -64.13
C ALA A 1091 21.14 4.84 -65.32
N CYS A 1092 20.86 5.41 -66.49
CA CYS A 1092 20.77 4.64 -67.71
C CYS A 1092 22.16 4.22 -68.20
N SER A 1093 22.39 2.91 -68.38
CA SER A 1093 23.65 2.37 -68.90
C SER A 1093 24.03 2.85 -70.31
N LYS A 1094 23.06 3.39 -71.08
CA LYS A 1094 23.28 3.88 -72.45
C LYS A 1094 23.45 5.39 -72.55
N CYS A 1095 22.77 6.19 -71.72
CA CYS A 1095 22.78 7.66 -71.82
C CYS A 1095 23.12 8.39 -70.52
N ASN A 1096 23.50 7.67 -69.45
CA ASN A 1096 23.89 8.19 -68.13
C ASN A 1096 22.87 9.11 -67.44
N THR A 1097 21.63 9.20 -67.94
CA THR A 1097 20.57 9.96 -67.25
C THR A 1097 20.29 9.31 -65.91
N SER A 1098 20.44 10.05 -64.81
CA SER A 1098 20.18 9.59 -63.44
C SER A 1098 18.81 10.01 -62.92
N TRP A 1099 18.29 9.26 -61.95
CA TRP A 1099 17.03 9.59 -61.26
C TRP A 1099 17.12 9.33 -59.76
N VAL A 1100 16.21 9.98 -59.03
CA VAL A 1100 16.08 9.88 -57.56
C VAL A 1100 14.91 8.95 -57.22
N THR A 1101 14.98 8.29 -56.08
CA THR A 1101 13.92 7.40 -55.59
C THR A 1101 12.92 8.16 -54.73
N CYS A 1102 11.62 7.92 -54.95
CA CYS A 1102 10.56 8.54 -54.17
C CYS A 1102 10.55 7.99 -52.74
N VAL A 1103 10.72 8.89 -51.76
CA VAL A 1103 10.79 8.55 -50.33
C VAL A 1103 9.49 7.96 -49.78
N ALA A 1104 8.34 8.24 -50.40
CA ALA A 1104 7.06 7.66 -49.94
C ALA A 1104 6.77 6.27 -50.54
N THR A 1105 7.29 5.97 -51.74
CA THR A 1105 6.85 4.80 -52.52
C THR A 1105 7.98 3.85 -52.94
N GLY A 1106 9.24 4.25 -52.79
CA GLY A 1106 10.40 3.49 -53.26
C GLY A 1106 10.52 3.38 -54.78
N LYS A 1107 9.71 4.13 -55.55
CA LYS A 1107 9.75 4.10 -57.02
C LYS A 1107 10.77 5.09 -57.58
N PRO A 1108 11.52 4.73 -58.65
CA PRO A 1108 12.41 5.66 -59.32
C PRO A 1108 11.61 6.76 -60.05
N ILE A 1109 12.04 8.01 -59.89
CA ILE A 1109 11.44 9.19 -60.52
C ILE A 1109 12.16 9.47 -61.84
N LEU A 1110 11.70 8.84 -62.92
CA LEU A 1110 12.40 8.83 -64.22
C LEU A 1110 12.41 10.19 -64.96
N ASN A 1111 11.58 11.15 -64.56
CA ASN A 1111 11.54 12.49 -65.15
C ASN A 1111 11.27 13.54 -64.06
N LEU A 1112 12.34 14.17 -63.55
CA LEU A 1112 12.26 15.25 -62.56
C LEU A 1112 11.54 16.52 -63.07
N VAL A 1113 11.51 16.75 -64.39
CA VAL A 1113 10.91 17.95 -65.00
C VAL A 1113 9.39 17.84 -65.09
N ASN A 1114 8.86 16.64 -65.40
CA ASN A 1114 7.41 16.39 -65.49
C ASN A 1114 6.79 15.80 -64.21
N ALA A 1115 7.62 15.36 -63.27
CA ALA A 1115 7.25 14.88 -61.93
C ALA A 1115 6.17 15.74 -61.25
N TRP A 1116 6.27 17.07 -61.34
CA TRP A 1116 5.37 18.01 -60.68
C TRP A 1116 3.99 18.16 -61.32
N ARG A 1117 3.75 17.60 -62.53
CA ARG A 1117 2.50 17.76 -63.28
C ARG A 1117 1.48 16.63 -63.08
N ASP A 1118 1.90 15.47 -62.58
CA ASP A 1118 0.98 14.36 -62.29
C ASP A 1118 0.38 14.50 -60.88
N LEU A 1119 -0.85 15.01 -60.80
CA LEU A 1119 -1.59 15.31 -59.56
C LEU A 1119 -1.84 14.10 -58.62
N TYR A 1120 -1.43 12.89 -59.00
CA TYR A 1120 -1.64 11.64 -58.25
C TYR A 1120 -0.34 11.02 -57.69
N LEU A 1121 0.83 11.60 -57.95
CA LEU A 1121 2.10 11.16 -57.38
C LEU A 1121 2.54 12.12 -56.28
N HIS A 1122 2.41 11.69 -55.03
CA HIS A 1122 3.12 12.32 -53.92
C HIS A 1122 4.63 12.13 -54.11
N ILE A 1123 5.29 13.13 -54.70
CA ILE A 1123 6.73 13.14 -54.89
C ILE A 1123 7.37 13.76 -53.65
N PHE A 1124 7.98 12.90 -52.85
CA PHE A 1124 8.79 13.30 -51.72
C PHE A 1124 10.25 12.95 -52.03
N LEU A 1125 11.11 13.97 -52.10
CA LEU A 1125 12.56 13.81 -52.10
C LEU A 1125 13.05 13.83 -50.65
N PHE A 1126 14.19 13.19 -50.37
CA PHE A 1126 14.68 13.02 -49.00
C PHE A 1126 15.36 14.28 -48.45
N ARG A 1127 16.03 15.04 -49.34
CA ARG A 1127 16.66 16.34 -49.10
C ARG A 1127 15.90 17.43 -49.83
#